data_AF-A0A1S6YBV6-F1
#
_entry.id   AF-A0A1S6YBV6-F1
#
_cell.length_a   1.000
_cell.length_b   1.000
_cell.length_c   1.000
_cell.angle_alpha   90.00
_cell.angle_beta   90.00
_cell.angle_gamma   90.00
#
_symmetry.space_group_name_H-M   'P 1'
#
loop_
_entity.id
_entity.type
_entity.pdbx_description
1 polymer ?
#
loop_
_entity_poly.entity_id
_entity_poly.type
_entity_poly.pdbx_seq_one_letter_code
_entity_poly.pdbx_strand_id
1 'polypeptide(L)'
;MLLPFELDPEIIQHIIHSQAGSIGKAIIELVMNSVDADATALRLTMTKEGFHCADDGRGFASRNDVLRYFGRFGTPHQEGDATYGRFRLGRGQIMAHAKTRWASNDWQMTVDTRSMGYNYELDDLENGVPGCSIEGTWYEPLNDLELMSAVQEIRDLVRYTRISVELNGRVITRDPATEKWDFEDEYAYYRAKEEGAVSIYNQGVLVRHDSSHLWGAGGLIVTKRAIALNVSRSEILRKTCPVWKAIAKVFAPLAEKVSGQSGGRRKTEARRARSALSLLSGAADVGKIFCHEEVITVLPGKRHITLMDFINKAFREHKGTYTVVLKGSDIPKGEGIAGQRIIQVLHPQTLDRFGCHSVEDFEDVLERVIANARPAVSHWFRDLKVPQCAAFTTVKKAYVERTSIVDEKKALDKETRRAWIALRWCLQHYAGACVGAERWNDGTVRHSKDRLDVLLGESNTSEAWTDGKTYLAINRPIVQRLKSDPMKTAAYIFGLVEHEVAHQGDSMACGHDEAFYQRFHDISLRMAPERQRFMHKWLMKYTTSLEMEGKRATGNAWGELHLVRRVGTGRMKRGLSDAIEDDSADPIVSTPVPEQDMALLSRINAGLIDKGVCPPPPDWNRVIEQAKADQVANSEQLKERLQAQREAQNAEYAALELQIEKAKPEVARILDMPLADIPAGALNYLAHLLATGGDEQEIRTEWECQFGQPDFDDDPYDYFTEEELAEEQARSDQFNQEQLAAEQDDDPRRKLAKDYHGMVEPGETWWMLERNAAAAGFWRVESYLEWRHADQANTD
;
A
#
# COMPACT_ATOMS: atom_id res chain seq x y z
N MET A 1 -12.34 -19.56 53.00
CA MET A 1 -13.69 -19.91 52.54
C MET A 1 -13.66 -19.90 51.03
N LEU A 2 -14.08 -20.98 50.37
CA LEU A 2 -14.19 -21.04 48.92
C LEU A 2 -15.64 -20.72 48.58
N LEU A 3 -15.86 -19.56 47.96
CA LEU A 3 -17.16 -19.17 47.44
C LEU A 3 -17.15 -19.38 45.92
N PRO A 4 -18.26 -19.86 45.33
CA PRO A 4 -18.39 -19.93 43.89
C PRO A 4 -18.54 -18.53 43.28
N PHE A 5 -18.13 -18.38 42.03
CA PHE A 5 -18.54 -17.23 41.22
C PHE A 5 -19.99 -17.39 40.79
N GLU A 6 -20.73 -16.29 40.71
CA GLU A 6 -22.11 -16.23 40.21
C GLU A 6 -22.16 -15.45 38.88
N LEU A 7 -23.20 -15.66 38.07
CA LEU A 7 -23.40 -14.98 36.79
C LEU A 7 -24.63 -14.10 36.88
N ASP A 8 -24.46 -12.81 36.59
CA ASP A 8 -25.57 -11.86 36.52
C ASP A 8 -26.44 -12.14 35.27
N PRO A 9 -27.79 -12.13 35.38
CA PRO A 9 -28.68 -12.27 34.23
C PRO A 9 -28.43 -11.25 33.09
N GLU A 10 -27.91 -10.06 33.38
CA GLU A 10 -27.54 -9.04 32.39
C GLU A 10 -26.44 -9.51 31.44
N ILE A 11 -25.68 -10.56 31.78
CA ILE A 11 -24.69 -11.13 30.86
C ILE A 11 -25.33 -11.64 29.55
N ILE A 12 -26.63 -11.95 29.56
CA ILE A 12 -27.38 -12.32 28.34
C ILE A 12 -27.40 -11.16 27.34
N GLN A 13 -27.51 -9.91 27.83
CA GLN A 13 -27.41 -8.70 27.00
C GLN A 13 -26.07 -8.65 26.26
N HIS A 14 -24.97 -8.77 26.98
CA HIS A 14 -23.62 -8.74 26.41
C HIS A 14 -23.37 -9.91 25.44
N ILE A 15 -23.92 -11.08 25.72
CA ILE A 15 -23.83 -12.23 24.80
C ILE A 15 -24.60 -11.97 23.50
N ILE A 16 -25.74 -11.28 23.56
CA ILE A 16 -26.57 -10.98 22.38
C ILE A 16 -25.98 -9.81 21.59
N HIS A 17 -25.70 -8.69 22.27
CA HIS A 17 -25.34 -7.41 21.64
C HIS A 17 -23.82 -7.22 21.49
N SER A 18 -23.01 -7.48 22.52
CA SER A 18 -21.55 -7.27 22.45
C SER A 18 -20.82 -8.36 21.63
N GLN A 19 -21.40 -9.55 21.46
CA GLN A 19 -20.86 -10.57 20.56
C GLN A 19 -21.43 -10.51 19.14
N ALA A 20 -22.45 -9.69 18.87
CA ALA A 20 -23.00 -9.51 17.54
C ALA A 20 -22.03 -8.70 16.69
N GLY A 21 -21.33 -9.37 15.77
CA GLY A 21 -20.46 -8.73 14.79
C GLY A 21 -21.26 -8.13 13.63
N SER A 22 -20.83 -8.43 12.40
CA SER A 22 -21.60 -8.08 11.20
C SER A 22 -22.85 -8.95 11.04
N ILE A 23 -23.82 -8.48 10.24
CA ILE A 23 -24.98 -9.29 9.80
C ILE A 23 -24.52 -10.60 9.16
N GLY A 24 -23.44 -10.57 8.36
CA GLY A 24 -22.88 -11.78 7.78
C GLY A 24 -22.50 -12.80 8.85
N LYS A 25 -21.76 -12.38 9.88
CA LYS A 25 -21.38 -13.23 11.03
C LYS A 25 -22.59 -13.77 11.78
N ALA A 26 -23.59 -12.94 12.05
CA ALA A 26 -24.83 -13.38 12.71
C ALA A 26 -25.58 -14.45 11.90
N ILE A 27 -25.66 -14.29 10.57
CA ILE A 27 -26.28 -15.27 9.67
C ILE A 27 -25.51 -16.59 9.64
N ILE A 28 -24.17 -16.57 9.73
CA ILE A 28 -23.38 -17.81 9.71
C ILE A 28 -23.54 -18.63 10.97
N GLU A 29 -23.84 -17.99 12.11
CA GLU A 29 -24.24 -18.74 13.30
C GLU A 29 -25.51 -19.57 13.02
N LEU A 30 -26.45 -19.09 12.20
CA LEU A 30 -27.60 -19.88 11.75
C LEU A 30 -27.16 -21.05 10.87
N VAL A 31 -26.28 -20.79 9.89
CA VAL A 31 -25.75 -21.83 9.00
C VAL A 31 -25.04 -22.93 9.80
N MET A 32 -24.21 -22.57 10.78
CA MET A 32 -23.51 -23.52 11.63
C MET A 32 -24.47 -24.33 12.50
N ASN A 33 -25.54 -23.70 13.02
CA ASN A 33 -26.58 -24.42 13.76
C ASN A 33 -27.30 -25.43 12.88
N SER A 34 -27.55 -25.12 11.60
CA SER A 34 -28.14 -26.08 10.66
C SER A 34 -27.21 -27.27 10.38
N VAL A 35 -25.89 -27.06 10.31
CA VAL A 35 -24.93 -28.18 10.24
C VAL A 35 -24.98 -29.04 11.50
N ASP A 36 -25.07 -28.43 12.69
CA ASP A 36 -25.20 -29.14 13.98
C ASP A 36 -26.57 -29.81 14.15
N ALA A 37 -27.55 -29.47 13.30
CA ALA A 37 -28.86 -30.11 13.20
C ALA A 37 -28.89 -31.24 12.15
N ASP A 38 -27.73 -31.64 11.63
CA ASP A 38 -27.58 -32.67 10.59
C ASP A 38 -28.33 -32.33 9.28
N ALA A 39 -28.50 -31.05 8.96
CA ALA A 39 -29.06 -30.61 7.69
C ALA A 39 -28.15 -31.03 6.51
N THR A 40 -28.73 -31.19 5.32
CA THR A 40 -27.98 -31.40 4.06
C THR A 40 -27.96 -30.13 3.20
N ALA A 41 -28.97 -29.27 3.34
CA ALA A 41 -29.08 -28.03 2.59
C ALA A 41 -29.72 -26.91 3.42
N LEU A 42 -29.36 -25.67 3.08
CA LEU A 42 -29.94 -24.46 3.67
C LEU A 42 -30.24 -23.46 2.56
N ARG A 43 -31.48 -22.94 2.55
CA ARG A 43 -31.91 -21.86 1.67
C ARG A 43 -31.98 -20.57 2.45
N LEU A 44 -31.28 -19.56 1.97
CA LEU A 44 -31.21 -18.22 2.54
C LEU A 44 -31.68 -17.20 1.50
N THR A 45 -32.65 -16.39 1.85
CA THR A 45 -33.06 -15.21 1.10
C THR A 45 -32.77 -13.97 1.94
N MET A 46 -32.22 -12.93 1.32
CA MET A 46 -31.89 -11.68 2.00
C MET A 46 -32.31 -10.49 1.15
N THR A 47 -32.98 -9.55 1.81
CA THR A 47 -33.57 -8.33 1.26
C THR A 47 -33.20 -7.13 2.12
N LYS A 48 -33.60 -5.93 1.71
CA LYS A 48 -33.36 -4.70 2.49
C LYS A 48 -34.17 -4.68 3.79
N GLU A 49 -35.28 -5.39 3.83
CA GLU A 49 -36.24 -5.38 4.94
C GLU A 49 -36.04 -6.55 5.91
N GLY A 50 -35.44 -7.65 5.44
CA GLY A 50 -35.26 -8.83 6.25
C GLY A 50 -34.54 -9.98 5.57
N PHE A 51 -34.59 -11.13 6.22
CA PHE A 51 -34.08 -12.39 5.71
C PHE A 51 -35.02 -13.55 6.01
N HIS A 52 -34.84 -14.63 5.24
CA HIS A 52 -35.47 -15.92 5.49
C HIS A 52 -34.44 -17.02 5.33
N CYS A 53 -34.32 -17.88 6.33
CA CYS A 53 -33.39 -19.01 6.37
C CYS A 53 -34.17 -20.29 6.66
N ALA A 54 -34.03 -21.32 5.83
CA ALA A 54 -34.71 -22.60 6.03
C ALA A 54 -33.77 -23.78 5.76
N ASP A 55 -33.67 -24.70 6.72
CA ASP A 55 -32.89 -25.93 6.62
C ASP A 55 -33.76 -27.20 6.67
N ASP A 56 -33.18 -28.32 6.24
CA ASP A 56 -33.79 -29.65 6.25
C ASP A 56 -33.27 -30.55 7.38
N GLY A 57 -32.76 -29.94 8.46
CA GLY A 57 -32.21 -30.67 9.60
C GLY A 57 -33.29 -31.32 10.49
N ARG A 58 -32.88 -31.82 11.66
CA ARG A 58 -33.78 -32.49 12.61
C ARG A 58 -34.77 -31.54 13.32
N GLY A 59 -34.48 -30.23 13.37
CA GLY A 59 -35.24 -29.26 14.16
C GLY A 59 -35.16 -29.50 15.67
N PHE A 60 -36.00 -28.82 16.44
CA PHE A 60 -36.19 -29.13 17.87
C PHE A 60 -37.04 -30.40 17.99
N ALA A 61 -36.61 -31.41 18.76
CA ALA A 61 -37.29 -32.70 18.81
C ALA A 61 -38.44 -32.74 19.85
N SER A 62 -38.43 -31.84 20.82
CA SER A 62 -39.45 -31.75 21.86
C SER A 62 -39.60 -30.32 22.40
N ARG A 63 -40.75 -30.02 23.01
CA ARG A 63 -40.97 -28.76 23.73
C ARG A 63 -39.91 -28.51 24.82
N ASN A 64 -39.42 -29.58 25.46
CA ASN A 64 -38.37 -29.49 26.46
C ASN A 64 -37.02 -29.10 25.84
N ASP A 65 -36.73 -29.53 24.61
CA ASP A 65 -35.54 -29.12 23.88
C ASP A 65 -35.60 -27.62 23.54
N VAL A 66 -36.78 -27.11 23.18
CA VAL A 66 -36.98 -25.66 22.99
C VAL A 66 -36.64 -24.93 24.29
N LEU A 67 -37.27 -25.30 25.41
CA LEU A 67 -37.03 -24.63 26.70
C LEU A 67 -35.55 -24.70 27.14
N ARG A 68 -34.90 -25.86 26.94
CA ARG A 68 -33.54 -26.12 27.43
C ARG A 68 -32.45 -25.56 26.51
N TYR A 69 -32.69 -25.50 25.21
CA TYR A 69 -31.66 -25.20 24.21
C TYR A 69 -31.90 -23.90 23.47
N PHE A 70 -33.16 -23.52 23.24
CA PHE A 70 -33.51 -22.20 22.74
C PHE A 70 -33.67 -21.20 23.89
N GLY A 71 -34.40 -21.56 24.94
CA GLY A 71 -34.72 -20.67 26.07
C GLY A 71 -33.57 -20.43 27.05
N ARG A 72 -32.50 -21.25 27.02
CA ARG A 72 -31.34 -21.10 27.91
C ARG A 72 -30.06 -20.89 27.14
N PHE A 73 -29.38 -19.78 27.42
CA PHE A 73 -28.03 -19.51 26.91
C PHE A 73 -26.98 -20.24 27.76
N GLY A 74 -25.91 -20.71 27.13
CA GLY A 74 -24.77 -21.31 27.84
C GLY A 74 -24.89 -22.80 28.13
N THR A 75 -25.99 -23.46 27.73
CA THR A 75 -26.13 -24.91 27.89
C THR A 75 -25.08 -25.63 27.02
N PRO A 76 -24.13 -26.38 27.61
CA PRO A 76 -23.06 -27.00 26.85
C PRO A 76 -23.58 -28.16 26.01
N HIS A 77 -22.93 -28.36 24.87
CA HIS A 77 -23.05 -29.55 24.03
C HIS A 77 -22.42 -30.78 24.72
N GLN A 78 -22.95 -31.97 24.45
CA GLN A 78 -22.29 -33.23 24.80
C GLN A 78 -21.18 -33.52 23.79
N GLU A 79 -20.10 -34.17 24.22
CA GLU A 79 -19.00 -34.49 23.32
C GLU A 79 -19.50 -35.36 22.14
N GLY A 80 -19.37 -34.83 20.91
CA GLY A 80 -19.78 -35.50 19.68
C GLY A 80 -21.20 -35.18 19.20
N ASP A 81 -21.98 -34.35 19.89
CA ASP A 81 -23.36 -33.99 19.49
C ASP A 81 -23.47 -32.76 18.56
N ALA A 82 -22.35 -32.09 18.27
CA ALA A 82 -22.24 -30.93 17.40
C ALA A 82 -20.84 -30.82 16.76
N THR A 83 -20.79 -30.22 15.57
CA THR A 83 -19.57 -29.89 14.83
C THR A 83 -19.01 -28.52 15.26
N TYR A 84 -19.86 -27.50 15.38
CA TYR A 84 -19.43 -26.12 15.70
C TYR A 84 -19.84 -25.67 17.10
N GLY A 85 -21.06 -26.02 17.52
CA GLY A 85 -21.65 -25.67 18.80
C GLY A 85 -20.84 -26.17 20.00
N ARG A 86 -20.54 -25.27 20.95
CA ARG A 86 -19.95 -25.64 22.25
C ARG A 86 -20.81 -25.18 23.42
N PHE A 87 -21.21 -23.90 23.42
CA PHE A 87 -21.94 -23.27 24.51
C PHE A 87 -23.36 -22.81 24.15
N ARG A 88 -23.83 -23.11 22.92
CA ARG A 88 -25.17 -22.72 22.42
C ARG A 88 -25.48 -21.23 22.66
N LEU A 89 -24.58 -20.35 22.22
CA LEU A 89 -24.71 -18.88 22.36
C LEU A 89 -25.01 -18.19 21.02
N GLY A 90 -24.49 -18.72 19.91
CA GLY A 90 -24.45 -18.03 18.61
C GLY A 90 -25.79 -17.56 18.05
N ARG A 91 -26.91 -18.24 18.39
CA ARG A 91 -28.26 -17.81 17.97
C ARG A 91 -28.63 -16.41 18.48
N GLY A 92 -28.01 -15.94 19.58
CA GLY A 92 -28.26 -14.61 20.12
C GLY A 92 -27.83 -13.49 19.16
N GLN A 93 -26.79 -13.72 18.36
CA GLN A 93 -26.22 -12.67 17.51
C GLN A 93 -27.23 -12.13 16.49
N ILE A 94 -28.08 -13.00 15.91
CA ILE A 94 -29.10 -12.53 14.96
C ILE A 94 -30.21 -11.73 15.64
N MET A 95 -30.46 -11.97 16.93
CA MET A 95 -31.49 -11.28 17.72
C MET A 95 -31.09 -9.82 18.01
N ALA A 96 -29.80 -9.48 17.90
CA ALA A 96 -29.34 -8.09 17.99
C ALA A 96 -29.69 -7.26 16.74
N HIS A 97 -29.75 -7.90 15.57
CA HIS A 97 -29.97 -7.22 14.29
C HIS A 97 -31.43 -7.29 13.79
N ALA A 98 -32.20 -8.28 14.25
CA ALA A 98 -33.54 -8.52 13.73
C ALA A 98 -34.52 -8.98 14.81
N LYS A 99 -35.77 -8.59 14.63
CA LYS A 99 -36.91 -9.34 15.18
C LYS A 99 -36.99 -10.67 14.45
N THR A 100 -37.04 -11.78 15.18
CA THR A 100 -36.98 -13.12 14.58
C THR A 100 -38.17 -14.00 14.97
N ARG A 101 -38.60 -14.83 14.01
CA ARG A 101 -39.58 -15.89 14.17
C ARG A 101 -38.94 -17.21 13.75
N TRP A 102 -38.93 -18.18 14.63
CA TRP A 102 -38.31 -19.49 14.45
C TRP A 102 -39.41 -20.54 14.46
N ALA A 103 -39.64 -21.23 13.35
CA ALA A 103 -40.60 -22.33 13.23
C ALA A 103 -39.84 -23.65 13.04
N SER A 104 -40.08 -24.63 13.91
CA SER A 104 -39.39 -25.92 13.86
C SER A 104 -40.24 -27.02 14.45
N ASN A 105 -40.50 -28.05 13.63
CA ASN A 105 -41.46 -29.12 13.88
C ASN A 105 -42.77 -28.50 14.40
N ASP A 106 -43.20 -28.83 15.62
CA ASP A 106 -44.49 -28.40 16.16
C ASP A 106 -44.43 -27.06 16.92
N TRP A 107 -43.30 -26.35 16.92
CA TRP A 107 -43.09 -25.17 17.77
C TRP A 107 -42.70 -23.92 16.99
N GLN A 108 -43.15 -22.78 17.50
CA GLN A 108 -42.76 -21.46 17.03
C GLN A 108 -42.24 -20.60 18.19
N MET A 109 -41.07 -19.99 18.00
CA MET A 109 -40.51 -19.02 18.93
C MET A 109 -40.43 -17.64 18.28
N THR A 110 -41.00 -16.63 18.94
CA THR A 110 -40.91 -15.23 18.50
C THR A 110 -40.03 -14.45 19.48
N VAL A 111 -39.05 -13.73 18.93
CA VAL A 111 -38.08 -12.93 19.71
C VAL A 111 -37.99 -11.52 19.16
N ASP A 112 -38.14 -10.54 20.03
CA ASP A 112 -37.96 -9.12 19.77
C ASP A 112 -37.33 -8.47 20.99
N THR A 113 -36.00 -8.41 21.03
CA THR A 113 -35.24 -7.94 22.19
C THR A 113 -35.52 -6.49 22.56
N ARG A 114 -35.91 -5.65 21.59
CA ARG A 114 -36.24 -4.23 21.82
C ARG A 114 -37.57 -4.04 22.54
N SER A 115 -38.55 -4.93 22.33
CA SER A 115 -39.89 -4.82 22.94
C SER A 115 -40.19 -5.83 24.04
N MET A 116 -39.55 -7.01 24.01
CA MET A 116 -39.78 -8.12 24.94
C MET A 116 -38.65 -8.26 25.98
N GLY A 117 -37.57 -7.49 25.86
CA GLY A 117 -36.34 -7.71 26.63
C GLY A 117 -35.74 -9.08 26.30
N TYR A 118 -35.27 -9.80 27.32
CA TYR A 118 -34.66 -11.15 27.17
C TYR A 118 -35.69 -12.30 27.25
N ASN A 119 -36.94 -12.02 26.89
CA ASN A 119 -38.03 -12.99 26.83
C ASN A 119 -38.35 -13.40 25.39
N TYR A 120 -39.04 -14.53 25.24
CA TYR A 120 -39.55 -15.01 23.95
C TYR A 120 -40.95 -15.62 24.13
N GLU A 121 -41.76 -15.56 23.07
CA GLU A 121 -43.04 -16.25 22.99
C GLU A 121 -42.82 -17.66 22.44
N LEU A 122 -43.58 -18.64 22.94
CA LEU A 122 -43.54 -20.02 22.48
C LEU A 122 -44.96 -20.51 22.20
N ASP A 123 -45.26 -20.75 20.93
CA ASP A 123 -46.55 -21.25 20.44
C ASP A 123 -46.42 -22.65 19.86
N ASP A 124 -47.51 -23.42 19.92
CA ASP A 124 -47.66 -24.69 19.18
C ASP A 124 -48.18 -24.40 17.76
N LEU A 125 -47.58 -25.04 16.75
CA LEU A 125 -47.97 -24.90 15.35
C LEU A 125 -49.08 -25.90 14.99
N GLU A 126 -50.14 -25.42 14.30
CA GLU A 126 -51.21 -26.29 13.79
C GLU A 126 -50.71 -27.25 12.71
N ASN A 127 -49.77 -26.79 11.88
CA ASN A 127 -49.09 -27.59 10.86
C ASN A 127 -47.59 -27.44 11.08
N GLY A 128 -46.94 -28.52 11.53
CA GLY A 128 -45.52 -28.49 11.82
C GLY A 128 -44.64 -28.24 10.59
N VAL A 129 -43.49 -27.60 10.82
CA VAL A 129 -42.50 -27.24 9.78
C VAL A 129 -41.28 -28.14 9.94
N PRO A 130 -40.99 -29.07 9.02
CA PRO A 130 -39.81 -29.94 9.13
C PRO A 130 -38.53 -29.11 9.10
N GLY A 131 -37.53 -29.50 9.90
CA GLY A 131 -36.28 -28.75 10.05
C GLY A 131 -36.46 -27.48 10.88
N CYS A 132 -35.84 -26.39 10.43
CA CYS A 132 -35.97 -25.08 11.06
C CYS A 132 -36.11 -23.99 10.00
N SER A 133 -37.14 -23.15 10.13
CA SER A 133 -37.37 -21.97 9.31
C SER A 133 -37.31 -20.73 10.18
N ILE A 134 -36.48 -19.78 9.80
CA ILE A 134 -36.20 -18.55 10.54
C ILE A 134 -36.52 -17.38 9.62
N GLU A 135 -37.49 -16.58 10.02
CA GLU A 135 -37.80 -15.30 9.38
C GLU A 135 -37.31 -14.19 10.28
N GLY A 136 -36.64 -13.20 9.71
CA GLY A 136 -36.20 -12.03 10.44
C GLY A 136 -36.50 -10.73 9.71
N THR A 137 -36.96 -9.74 10.46
CA THR A 137 -37.13 -8.36 9.99
C THR A 137 -36.06 -7.51 10.65
N TRP A 138 -35.24 -6.83 9.85
CA TRP A 138 -34.16 -6.00 10.36
C TRP A 138 -34.72 -4.86 11.20
N TYR A 139 -34.09 -4.58 12.33
CA TYR A 139 -34.46 -3.38 13.11
C TYR A 139 -34.15 -2.11 12.32
N GLU A 140 -33.07 -2.14 11.55
CA GLU A 140 -32.64 -1.08 10.64
C GLU A 140 -32.55 -1.66 9.22
N PRO A 141 -33.41 -1.21 8.29
CA PRO A 141 -33.38 -1.68 6.91
C PRO A 141 -32.03 -1.38 6.23
N LEU A 142 -31.54 -2.33 5.45
CA LEU A 142 -30.26 -2.22 4.76
C LEU A 142 -30.37 -1.35 3.51
N ASN A 143 -29.37 -0.52 3.26
CA ASN A 143 -29.19 0.12 1.96
C ASN A 143 -28.57 -0.87 0.93
N ASP A 144 -28.47 -0.44 -0.34
CA ASP A 144 -27.96 -1.31 -1.43
C ASP A 144 -26.51 -1.75 -1.20
N LEU A 145 -25.67 -0.88 -0.65
CA LEU A 145 -24.27 -1.17 -0.39
C LEU A 145 -24.11 -2.17 0.77
N GLU A 146 -24.85 -1.99 1.85
CA GLU A 146 -24.88 -2.88 3.01
C GLU A 146 -25.39 -4.27 2.63
N LEU A 147 -26.50 -4.35 1.88
CA LEU A 147 -27.04 -5.61 1.39
C LEU A 147 -26.01 -6.33 0.50
N MET A 148 -25.38 -5.62 -0.43
CA MET A 148 -24.35 -6.20 -1.30
C MET A 148 -23.14 -6.69 -0.49
N SER A 149 -22.68 -5.89 0.48
CA SER A 149 -21.57 -6.22 1.37
C SER A 149 -21.87 -7.48 2.19
N ALA A 150 -23.04 -7.55 2.84
CA ALA A 150 -23.47 -8.71 3.62
C ALA A 150 -23.60 -9.97 2.75
N VAL A 151 -24.17 -9.87 1.54
CA VAL A 151 -24.26 -11.00 0.59
C VAL A 151 -22.87 -11.53 0.23
N GLN A 152 -21.91 -10.63 -0.04
CA GLN A 152 -20.54 -11.01 -0.39
C GLN A 152 -19.81 -11.62 0.81
N GLU A 153 -20.00 -11.05 1.99
CA GLU A 153 -19.43 -11.53 3.24
C GLU A 153 -19.90 -12.98 3.55
N ILE A 154 -21.22 -13.24 3.48
CA ILE A 154 -21.80 -14.57 3.68
C ILE A 154 -21.21 -15.56 2.68
N ARG A 155 -21.12 -15.19 1.40
CA ARG A 155 -20.53 -16.04 0.35
C ARG A 155 -19.10 -16.44 0.67
N ASP A 156 -18.27 -15.50 1.11
CA ASP A 156 -16.88 -15.80 1.44
C ASP A 156 -16.74 -16.64 2.69
N LEU A 157 -17.63 -16.41 3.67
CA LEU A 157 -17.59 -17.07 4.95
C LEU A 157 -18.05 -18.54 4.90
N VAL A 158 -19.07 -18.88 4.12
CA VAL A 158 -19.63 -20.25 4.05
C VAL A 158 -19.07 -21.10 2.91
N ARG A 159 -18.15 -20.56 2.11
CA ARG A 159 -17.69 -21.12 0.83
C ARG A 159 -17.40 -22.63 0.83
N TYR A 160 -16.87 -23.18 1.91
CA TYR A 160 -16.48 -24.60 2.01
C TYR A 160 -17.23 -25.37 3.11
N THR A 161 -18.38 -24.85 3.55
CA THR A 161 -19.24 -25.55 4.51
C THR A 161 -19.72 -26.90 3.96
N ARG A 162 -20.04 -27.83 4.86
CA ARG A 162 -20.40 -29.22 4.51
C ARG A 162 -21.78 -29.36 3.87
N ILE A 163 -22.68 -28.42 4.17
CA ILE A 163 -24.05 -28.40 3.65
C ILE A 163 -24.14 -27.51 2.43
N SER A 164 -25.10 -27.77 1.55
CA SER A 164 -25.34 -26.92 0.39
C SER A 164 -26.08 -25.65 0.82
N VAL A 165 -25.40 -24.51 0.87
CA VAL A 165 -26.04 -23.20 1.11
C VAL A 165 -26.38 -22.52 -0.21
N GLU A 166 -27.66 -22.20 -0.38
CA GLU A 166 -28.21 -21.38 -1.46
C GLU A 166 -28.56 -19.99 -0.93
N LEU A 167 -28.03 -18.94 -1.55
CA LEU A 167 -28.31 -17.54 -1.21
C LEU A 167 -28.94 -16.82 -2.41
N ASN A 168 -30.16 -16.31 -2.23
CA ASN A 168 -30.92 -15.58 -3.27
C ASN A 168 -31.00 -16.36 -4.60
N GLY A 169 -31.31 -17.66 -4.53
CA GLY A 169 -31.45 -18.52 -5.71
C GLY A 169 -30.15 -19.08 -6.28
N ARG A 170 -28.99 -18.85 -5.62
CA ARG A 170 -27.68 -19.30 -6.10
C ARG A 170 -26.92 -20.09 -5.05
N VAL A 171 -26.45 -21.28 -5.40
CA VAL A 171 -25.56 -22.08 -4.54
C VAL A 171 -24.22 -21.36 -4.39
N ILE A 172 -23.83 -21.06 -3.15
CA ILE A 172 -22.60 -20.32 -2.80
C ILE A 172 -21.51 -21.20 -2.19
N THR A 173 -21.81 -22.47 -1.95
CA THR A 173 -20.91 -23.46 -1.38
C THR A 173 -20.18 -24.28 -2.44
N ARG A 174 -19.04 -24.84 -2.06
CA ARG A 174 -18.23 -25.74 -2.89
C ARG A 174 -17.66 -26.85 -2.02
N ASP A 175 -17.66 -28.07 -2.55
CA ASP A 175 -17.02 -29.19 -1.89
C ASP A 175 -15.48 -29.03 -1.99
N PRO A 176 -14.77 -28.84 -0.86
CA PRO A 176 -13.32 -28.74 -0.87
C PRO A 176 -12.67 -30.00 -1.46
N ALA A 177 -13.23 -31.20 -1.34
CA ALA A 177 -12.62 -32.42 -1.90
C ALA A 177 -12.56 -32.43 -3.44
N THR A 178 -13.38 -31.62 -4.11
CA THR A 178 -13.42 -31.52 -5.58
C THR A 178 -12.53 -30.41 -6.14
N GLU A 179 -12.00 -29.55 -5.28
CA GLU A 179 -11.13 -28.44 -5.64
C GLU A 179 -9.68 -28.90 -5.86
N LYS A 180 -8.88 -28.08 -6.57
CA LYS A 180 -7.45 -28.37 -6.79
C LYS A 180 -6.61 -27.86 -5.62
N TRP A 181 -5.82 -28.72 -4.98
CA TRP A 181 -4.98 -28.35 -3.85
C TRP A 181 -3.50 -28.58 -4.16
N ASP A 182 -2.63 -27.79 -3.53
CA ASP A 182 -1.19 -28.00 -3.63
C ASP A 182 -0.74 -29.14 -2.72
N PHE A 183 -1.45 -29.33 -1.60
CA PHE A 183 -1.24 -30.42 -0.67
C PHE A 183 -2.52 -30.71 0.12
N GLU A 184 -2.64 -31.93 0.60
CA GLU A 184 -3.74 -32.41 1.43
C GLU A 184 -3.21 -33.44 2.43
N ASP A 185 -3.61 -33.31 3.70
CA ASP A 185 -3.32 -34.30 4.73
C ASP A 185 -4.57 -34.61 5.58
N GLU A 186 -4.39 -35.28 6.72
CA GLU A 186 -5.49 -35.60 7.65
C GLU A 186 -6.06 -34.37 8.39
N TYR A 187 -5.35 -33.24 8.38
CA TYR A 187 -5.70 -32.03 9.10
C TYR A 187 -6.38 -30.98 8.22
N ALA A 188 -5.92 -30.78 6.98
CA ALA A 188 -6.45 -29.73 6.10
C ALA A 188 -6.14 -29.96 4.61
N TYR A 189 -6.82 -29.14 3.79
CA TYR A 189 -6.48 -28.86 2.41
C TYR A 189 -5.68 -27.55 2.32
N TYR A 190 -4.61 -27.52 1.53
CA TYR A 190 -3.70 -26.39 1.45
C TYR A 190 -3.52 -25.90 0.01
N ARG A 191 -3.59 -24.59 -0.16
CA ARG A 191 -3.24 -23.92 -1.42
C ARG A 191 -2.38 -22.69 -1.11
N ALA A 192 -1.17 -22.62 -1.62
CA ALA A 192 -0.30 -21.45 -1.50
C ALA A 192 -0.41 -20.58 -2.76
N LYS A 193 -0.28 -19.25 -2.58
CA LYS A 193 -0.34 -18.27 -3.67
C LYS A 193 0.81 -17.28 -3.53
N GLU A 194 1.29 -16.73 -4.65
CA GLU A 194 2.39 -15.75 -4.60
C GLU A 194 2.02 -14.47 -3.84
N GLU A 195 0.76 -14.04 -3.96
CA GLU A 195 0.25 -12.79 -3.38
C GLU A 195 -1.12 -12.99 -2.70
N GLY A 196 -1.52 -11.97 -1.94
CA GLY A 196 -2.78 -11.94 -1.18
C GLY A 196 -2.65 -12.47 0.24
N ALA A 197 -3.73 -12.34 1.02
CA ALA A 197 -3.80 -12.89 2.37
C ALA A 197 -3.93 -14.42 2.35
N VAL A 198 -3.68 -15.05 3.49
CA VAL A 198 -3.96 -16.47 3.71
C VAL A 198 -5.33 -16.61 4.37
N SER A 199 -6.33 -17.08 3.63
CA SER A 199 -7.67 -17.32 4.18
C SER A 199 -7.74 -18.65 4.90
N ILE A 200 -8.21 -18.65 6.14
CA ILE A 200 -8.24 -19.83 7.01
C ILE A 200 -9.68 -20.20 7.33
N TYR A 201 -10.10 -21.37 6.84
CA TYR A 201 -11.43 -21.94 7.07
C TYR A 201 -11.34 -23.06 8.11
N ASN A 202 -12.07 -22.93 9.22
CA ASN A 202 -12.24 -23.99 10.21
C ASN A 202 -13.42 -24.87 9.82
N GLN A 203 -13.16 -26.10 9.40
CA GLN A 203 -14.18 -27.05 8.96
C GLN A 203 -15.15 -26.45 7.94
N GLY A 204 -14.63 -25.62 7.03
CA GLY A 204 -15.42 -25.03 5.94
C GLY A 204 -15.95 -23.61 6.18
N VAL A 205 -15.91 -23.11 7.41
CA VAL A 205 -16.31 -21.74 7.76
C VAL A 205 -15.07 -20.85 7.87
N LEU A 206 -15.04 -19.72 7.18
CA LEU A 206 -13.94 -18.76 7.24
C LEU A 206 -13.85 -18.13 8.63
N VAL A 207 -12.70 -18.28 9.27
CA VAL A 207 -12.41 -17.69 10.58
C VAL A 207 -11.79 -16.32 10.39
N ARG A 208 -10.70 -16.26 9.61
CA ARG A 208 -9.88 -15.05 9.45
C ARG A 208 -9.01 -15.09 8.20
N HIS A 209 -8.44 -13.93 7.90
CA HIS A 209 -7.34 -13.76 6.96
C HIS A 209 -6.04 -13.47 7.72
N ASP A 210 -4.99 -14.25 7.47
CA ASP A 210 -3.65 -13.93 7.92
C ASP A 210 -2.98 -13.03 6.89
N SER A 211 -2.31 -11.97 7.36
CA SER A 211 -1.51 -11.10 6.49
C SER A 211 -0.43 -11.92 5.76
N SER A 212 -0.22 -11.60 4.49
CA SER A 212 0.82 -12.22 3.65
C SER A 212 2.22 -12.10 4.27
N HIS A 213 2.46 -11.07 5.08
CA HIS A 213 3.74 -10.82 5.75
C HIS A 213 4.08 -11.87 6.82
N LEU A 214 3.08 -12.57 7.38
CA LEU A 214 3.30 -13.64 8.36
C LEU A 214 3.86 -14.91 7.70
N TRP A 215 3.43 -15.18 6.47
CA TRP A 215 3.77 -16.40 5.75
C TRP A 215 4.79 -16.19 4.63
N GLY A 216 5.00 -14.95 4.18
CA GLY A 216 5.81 -14.60 3.01
C GLY A 216 5.09 -14.87 1.67
N ALA A 217 3.82 -15.25 1.73
CA ALA A 217 2.99 -15.67 0.60
C ALA A 217 1.50 -15.55 0.98
N GLY A 218 0.62 -15.58 -0.03
CA GLY A 218 -0.82 -15.74 0.18
C GLY A 218 -1.24 -17.21 0.19
N GLY A 219 -2.54 -17.46 0.36
CA GLY A 219 -3.03 -18.83 0.29
C GLY A 219 -4.42 -19.09 0.85
N LEU A 220 -4.71 -20.37 1.00
CA LEU A 220 -5.97 -20.91 1.49
C LEU A 220 -5.68 -22.16 2.32
N ILE A 221 -6.29 -22.22 3.50
CA ILE A 221 -6.24 -23.39 4.39
C ILE A 221 -7.68 -23.75 4.71
N VAL A 222 -8.12 -24.96 4.38
CA VAL A 222 -9.45 -25.46 4.76
C VAL A 222 -9.27 -26.67 5.66
N THR A 223 -9.57 -26.52 6.96
CA THR A 223 -9.33 -27.60 7.92
C THR A 223 -10.39 -28.68 7.84
N LYS A 224 -9.96 -29.94 8.00
CA LYS A 224 -10.81 -31.12 8.16
C LYS A 224 -11.15 -31.36 9.63
N ARG A 225 -10.23 -30.97 10.52
CA ARG A 225 -10.39 -31.04 11.99
C ARG A 225 -10.62 -29.66 12.58
N ALA A 226 -11.38 -29.61 13.67
CA ALA A 226 -11.64 -28.38 14.40
C ALA A 226 -10.34 -27.78 14.96
N ILE A 227 -10.09 -26.51 14.68
CA ILE A 227 -9.06 -25.72 15.38
C ILE A 227 -9.65 -25.08 16.63
N ALA A 228 -8.80 -24.84 17.64
CA ALA A 228 -9.24 -24.17 18.86
C ALA A 228 -9.29 -22.65 18.61
N LEU A 229 -10.47 -22.07 18.86
CA LEU A 229 -10.75 -20.65 18.67
C LEU A 229 -11.09 -19.99 20.02
N ASN A 230 -11.03 -18.65 20.06
CA ASN A 230 -11.61 -17.87 21.15
C ASN A 230 -13.16 -17.97 21.17
N VAL A 231 -13.80 -17.40 22.19
CA VAL A 231 -15.27 -17.47 22.38
C VAL A 231 -16.01 -16.87 21.19
N SER A 232 -15.55 -15.73 20.66
CA SER A 232 -16.14 -15.05 19.49
C SER A 232 -15.76 -15.66 18.13
N ARG A 233 -15.00 -16.77 18.11
CA ARG A 233 -14.62 -17.52 16.89
C ARG A 233 -13.94 -16.68 15.80
N SER A 234 -13.30 -15.58 16.17
CA SER A 234 -12.54 -14.71 15.27
C SER A 234 -11.03 -15.01 15.29
N GLU A 235 -10.54 -15.54 16.42
CA GLU A 235 -9.11 -15.71 16.67
C GLU A 235 -8.74 -17.17 16.94
N ILE A 236 -7.58 -17.56 16.44
CA ILE A 236 -7.06 -18.92 16.59
C ILE A 236 -6.18 -18.96 17.83
N LEU A 237 -6.39 -19.94 18.70
CA LEU A 237 -5.56 -20.16 19.89
C LEU A 237 -4.22 -20.82 19.51
N ARG A 238 -3.38 -20.10 18.77
CA ARG A 238 -2.18 -20.64 18.08
C ARG A 238 -1.19 -21.33 19.01
N LYS A 239 -1.03 -20.82 20.24
CA LYS A 239 -0.07 -21.36 21.22
C LYS A 239 -0.52 -22.69 21.82
N THR A 240 -1.81 -22.89 22.03
CA THR A 240 -2.36 -24.05 22.73
C THR A 240 -2.97 -25.08 21.78
N CYS A 241 -3.41 -24.68 20.58
CA CYS A 241 -4.05 -25.58 19.62
C CYS A 241 -3.05 -26.54 18.95
N PRO A 242 -3.14 -27.88 19.18
CA PRO A 242 -2.25 -28.85 18.54
C PRO A 242 -2.54 -29.00 17.04
N VAL A 243 -3.81 -28.94 16.64
CA VAL A 243 -4.23 -29.02 15.22
C VAL A 243 -3.62 -27.88 14.42
N TRP A 244 -3.68 -26.66 14.95
CA TRP A 244 -3.08 -25.49 14.30
C TRP A 244 -1.56 -25.62 14.15
N LYS A 245 -0.86 -26.14 15.17
CA LYS A 245 0.59 -26.37 15.09
C LYS A 245 0.96 -27.34 13.96
N ALA A 246 0.17 -28.40 13.77
CA ALA A 246 0.37 -29.34 12.67
C ALA A 246 0.16 -28.65 11.30
N ILE A 247 -0.95 -27.92 11.15
CA ILE A 247 -1.27 -27.16 9.93
C ILE A 247 -0.18 -26.14 9.59
N ALA A 248 0.26 -25.34 10.57
CA ALA A 248 1.27 -24.32 10.36
C ALA A 248 2.62 -24.90 9.94
N LYS A 249 3.00 -26.08 10.47
CA LYS A 249 4.22 -26.80 10.11
C LYS A 249 4.20 -27.30 8.65
N VAL A 250 3.02 -27.60 8.12
CA VAL A 250 2.83 -28.03 6.72
C VAL A 250 2.74 -26.84 5.77
N PHE A 251 2.00 -25.79 6.15
CA PHE A 251 1.77 -24.64 5.28
C PHE A 251 3.01 -23.76 5.10
N ALA A 252 3.85 -23.58 6.14
CA ALA A 252 5.05 -22.74 6.05
C ALA A 252 6.02 -23.17 4.92
N PRO A 253 6.38 -24.46 4.76
CA PRO A 253 7.16 -24.93 3.62
C PRO A 253 6.50 -24.71 2.25
N LEU A 254 5.16 -24.83 2.16
CA LEU A 254 4.42 -24.58 0.91
C LEU A 254 4.49 -23.10 0.51
N ALA A 255 4.29 -22.21 1.48
CA ALA A 255 4.43 -20.77 1.30
C ALA A 255 5.87 -20.39 0.86
N GLU A 256 6.90 -20.97 1.48
CA GLU A 256 8.30 -20.73 1.11
C GLU A 256 8.62 -21.25 -0.30
N LYS A 257 8.05 -22.39 -0.69
CA LYS A 257 8.23 -22.95 -2.03
C LYS A 257 7.65 -22.02 -3.10
N VAL A 258 6.44 -21.51 -2.91
CA VAL A 258 5.79 -20.58 -3.86
C VAL A 258 6.55 -19.25 -3.90
N SER A 259 6.90 -18.68 -2.75
CA SER A 259 7.68 -17.44 -2.68
C SER A 259 9.11 -17.57 -3.23
N GLY A 260 9.64 -18.80 -3.32
CA GLY A 260 10.95 -19.13 -3.90
C GLY A 260 10.92 -19.48 -5.39
N GLN A 261 9.75 -19.81 -5.95
CA GLN A 261 9.59 -20.23 -7.35
C GLN A 261 9.66 -19.08 -8.36
N SER A 262 9.41 -17.83 -7.95
CA SER A 262 9.46 -16.64 -8.82
C SER A 262 10.88 -16.32 -9.35
N GLY A 263 11.85 -17.21 -9.12
CA GLY A 263 13.25 -17.06 -9.46
C GLY A 263 13.91 -15.99 -8.59
N GLY A 264 15.22 -16.12 -8.33
CA GLY A 264 15.97 -15.10 -7.57
C GLY A 264 15.96 -13.68 -8.18
N ARG A 265 15.25 -13.45 -9.29
CA ARG A 265 15.17 -12.18 -10.04
C ARG A 265 13.97 -11.29 -9.68
N ARG A 266 12.90 -11.82 -9.07
CA ARG A 266 11.75 -10.98 -8.66
C ARG A 266 11.09 -11.53 -7.40
N LYS A 267 11.58 -11.08 -6.24
CA LYS A 267 10.95 -11.38 -4.94
C LYS A 267 9.67 -10.56 -4.77
N THR A 268 8.65 -11.16 -4.15
CA THR A 268 7.38 -10.48 -3.81
C THR A 268 7.54 -9.58 -2.59
N GLU A 269 6.65 -8.60 -2.42
CA GLU A 269 6.67 -7.75 -1.22
C GLU A 269 6.33 -8.53 0.06
N ALA A 270 5.45 -9.53 -0.03
CA ALA A 270 5.13 -10.43 1.08
C ALA A 270 6.39 -11.13 1.61
N ARG A 271 7.23 -11.67 0.71
CA ARG A 271 8.52 -12.28 1.06
C ARG A 271 9.45 -11.29 1.75
N ARG A 272 9.60 -10.08 1.19
CA ARG A 272 10.49 -9.05 1.78
C ARG A 272 10.05 -8.64 3.18
N ALA A 273 8.74 -8.44 3.40
CA ALA A 273 8.19 -8.12 4.71
C ALA A 273 8.35 -9.27 5.71
N ARG A 274 8.16 -10.52 5.27
CA ARG A 274 8.44 -11.68 6.10
C ARG A 274 9.90 -11.73 6.51
N SER A 275 10.83 -11.48 5.58
CA SER A 275 12.26 -11.38 5.84
C SER A 275 12.60 -10.24 6.81
N ALA A 276 11.96 -9.07 6.68
CA ALA A 276 12.11 -7.95 7.62
C ALA A 276 11.67 -8.33 9.04
N LEU A 277 10.53 -9.02 9.18
CA LEU A 277 10.07 -9.54 10.46
C LEU A 277 11.04 -10.57 11.05
N SER A 278 11.58 -11.48 10.23
CA SER A 278 12.58 -12.46 10.66
C SER A 278 13.90 -11.82 11.13
N LEU A 279 14.31 -10.69 10.51
CA LEU A 279 15.44 -9.89 10.95
C LEU A 279 15.17 -9.26 12.33
N LEU A 280 13.97 -8.73 12.54
CA LEU A 280 13.55 -8.11 13.81
C LEU A 280 13.42 -9.12 14.96
N SER A 281 12.97 -10.34 14.66
CA SER A 281 12.82 -11.40 15.66
C SER A 281 14.11 -12.16 15.96
N GLY A 282 15.16 -11.99 15.14
CA GLY A 282 16.39 -12.77 15.27
C GLY A 282 16.19 -14.25 14.94
N ALA A 283 15.48 -14.55 13.84
CA ALA A 283 15.24 -15.92 13.40
C ALA A 283 16.56 -16.70 13.19
N ALA A 284 16.51 -18.03 13.22
CA ALA A 284 17.70 -18.88 13.13
C ALA A 284 18.56 -18.63 11.87
N ASP A 285 17.95 -18.16 10.79
CA ASP A 285 18.58 -17.84 9.50
C ASP A 285 18.87 -16.34 9.31
N VAL A 286 18.85 -15.54 10.38
CA VAL A 286 19.07 -14.07 10.34
C VAL A 286 20.29 -13.66 9.53
N GLY A 287 21.41 -14.39 9.63
CA GLY A 287 22.64 -14.10 8.88
C GLY A 287 22.48 -14.31 7.37
N LYS A 288 21.74 -15.33 6.94
CA LYS A 288 21.43 -15.58 5.52
C LYS A 288 20.52 -14.48 4.99
N ILE A 289 19.49 -14.11 5.74
CA ILE A 289 18.54 -13.06 5.36
C ILE A 289 19.28 -11.72 5.22
N PHE A 290 20.11 -11.38 6.20
CA PHE A 290 20.91 -10.15 6.21
C PHE A 290 21.78 -10.01 4.95
N CYS A 291 22.40 -11.10 4.51
CA CYS A 291 23.35 -11.11 3.39
C CYS A 291 22.71 -11.32 2.01
N HIS A 292 21.53 -11.93 1.92
CA HIS A 292 20.99 -12.41 0.64
C HIS A 292 19.53 -12.06 0.36
N GLU A 293 18.78 -11.55 1.35
CA GLU A 293 17.40 -11.10 1.14
C GLU A 293 17.34 -9.58 0.92
N GLU A 294 16.64 -9.17 -0.15
CA GLU A 294 16.57 -7.78 -0.61
C GLU A 294 15.49 -7.02 0.15
N VAL A 295 15.74 -6.76 1.43
CA VAL A 295 14.76 -6.18 2.38
C VAL A 295 14.77 -4.66 2.42
N ILE A 296 15.74 -3.99 1.80
CA ILE A 296 15.85 -2.53 1.78
C ILE A 296 15.51 -2.02 0.38
N THR A 297 14.65 -1.00 0.28
CA THR A 297 14.36 -0.30 -0.97
C THR A 297 15.04 1.07 -0.97
N VAL A 298 15.89 1.33 -1.97
CA VAL A 298 16.64 2.59 -2.14
C VAL A 298 16.30 3.31 -3.44
N LEU A 299 16.57 4.61 -3.46
CA LEU A 299 16.64 5.42 -4.67
C LEU A 299 18.11 5.45 -5.20
N PRO A 300 18.35 5.71 -6.49
CA PRO A 300 17.34 5.90 -7.53
C PRO A 300 16.75 4.58 -8.04
N GLY A 301 15.56 4.66 -8.67
CA GLY A 301 14.92 3.61 -9.46
C GLY A 301 14.23 2.52 -8.66
N LYS A 302 13.78 2.82 -7.43
CA LYS A 302 13.10 1.88 -6.51
C LYS A 302 13.77 0.51 -6.46
N ARG A 303 15.08 0.49 -6.23
CA ARG A 303 15.89 -0.75 -6.25
C ARG A 303 15.83 -1.44 -4.90
N HIS A 304 15.64 -2.75 -4.92
CA HIS A 304 15.71 -3.58 -3.72
C HIS A 304 17.13 -4.10 -3.53
N ILE A 305 17.69 -3.93 -2.34
CA ILE A 305 19.04 -4.34 -1.96
C ILE A 305 19.03 -5.06 -0.62
N THR A 306 20.08 -5.82 -0.35
CA THR A 306 20.25 -6.49 0.95
C THR A 306 20.61 -5.47 2.04
N LEU A 307 20.37 -5.83 3.30
CA LEU A 307 20.77 -4.96 4.42
C LEU A 307 22.30 -4.81 4.49
N MET A 308 23.00 -5.88 4.16
CA MET A 308 24.44 -5.92 3.96
C MET A 308 24.93 -4.89 2.91
N ASP A 309 24.31 -4.87 1.72
CA ASP A 309 24.67 -3.92 0.66
C ASP A 309 24.34 -2.48 1.07
N PHE A 310 23.21 -2.28 1.76
CA PHE A 310 22.82 -0.98 2.31
C PHE A 310 23.91 -0.44 3.24
N ILE A 311 24.32 -1.21 4.24
CA ILE A 311 25.34 -0.80 5.23
C ILE A 311 26.69 -0.58 4.56
N ASN A 312 27.14 -1.50 3.70
CA ASN A 312 28.42 -1.37 3.01
C ASN A 312 28.48 -0.10 2.15
N LYS A 313 27.39 0.20 1.43
CA LYS A 313 27.32 1.39 0.59
C LYS A 313 27.32 2.67 1.41
N ALA A 314 26.58 2.71 2.52
CA ALA A 314 26.57 3.85 3.42
C ALA A 314 27.98 4.17 3.93
N PHE A 315 28.75 3.17 4.38
CA PHE A 315 30.10 3.39 4.89
C PHE A 315 31.16 3.64 3.80
N ARG A 316 31.09 2.95 2.67
CA ARG A 316 32.11 3.07 1.60
C ARG A 316 31.95 4.31 0.74
N GLU A 317 30.70 4.70 0.44
CA GLU A 317 30.41 5.78 -0.51
C GLU A 317 29.92 7.06 0.18
N HIS A 318 29.28 6.94 1.35
CA HIS A 318 28.56 8.05 2.00
C HIS A 318 29.01 8.31 3.44
N LYS A 319 30.24 7.93 3.81
CA LYS A 319 30.84 8.22 5.14
C LYS A 319 29.97 7.76 6.32
N GLY A 320 29.25 6.66 6.15
CA GLY A 320 28.37 6.07 7.18
C GLY A 320 27.03 6.79 7.32
N THR A 321 26.55 7.46 6.27
CA THR A 321 25.31 8.27 6.32
C THR A 321 24.28 7.81 5.31
N TYR A 322 23.01 8.00 5.67
CA TYR A 322 21.88 7.80 4.79
C TYR A 322 20.79 8.84 5.10
N THR A 323 19.76 8.91 4.26
CA THR A 323 18.59 9.75 4.47
C THR A 323 17.33 9.04 4.01
N VAL A 324 16.16 9.47 4.48
CA VAL A 324 14.87 8.81 4.24
C VAL A 324 13.90 9.78 3.60
N VAL A 325 13.28 9.37 2.49
CA VAL A 325 12.09 10.06 1.97
C VAL A 325 10.87 9.52 2.72
N LEU A 326 10.12 10.41 3.38
CA LEU A 326 8.89 10.03 4.09
C LEU A 326 7.63 10.19 3.22
N LYS A 327 7.58 11.24 2.38
CA LYS A 327 6.41 11.58 1.57
C LYS A 327 6.58 11.12 0.12
N GLY A 328 5.54 10.52 -0.46
CA GLY A 328 5.54 10.11 -1.88
C GLY A 328 5.83 11.28 -2.84
N SER A 329 5.34 12.49 -2.51
CA SER A 329 5.61 13.72 -3.27
C SER A 329 7.09 14.10 -3.36
N ASP A 330 7.92 13.59 -2.44
CA ASP A 330 9.34 13.92 -2.35
C ASP A 330 10.23 12.90 -3.08
N ILE A 331 9.65 11.81 -3.59
CA ILE A 331 10.38 10.79 -4.35
C ILE A 331 11.11 11.38 -5.57
N PRO A 332 10.52 12.25 -6.41
CA PRO A 332 11.24 12.83 -7.56
C PRO A 332 12.51 13.60 -7.16
N LYS A 333 12.45 14.36 -6.06
CA LYS A 333 13.65 15.05 -5.52
C LYS A 333 14.65 14.06 -4.93
N GLY A 334 14.17 13.03 -4.24
CA GLY A 334 14.99 11.94 -3.74
C GLY A 334 15.73 11.17 -4.85
N GLU A 335 15.08 10.95 -6.00
CA GLU A 335 15.67 10.35 -7.20
C GLU A 335 16.84 11.19 -7.72
N GLY A 336 16.66 12.52 -7.83
CA GLY A 336 17.73 13.44 -8.23
C GLY A 336 18.93 13.45 -7.26
N ILE A 337 18.65 13.52 -5.95
CA ILE A 337 19.69 13.48 -4.90
C ILE A 337 20.49 12.17 -4.95
N ALA A 338 19.78 11.04 -5.06
CA ALA A 338 20.39 9.72 -5.09
C ALA A 338 21.12 9.45 -6.40
N GLY A 339 20.61 9.95 -7.53
CA GLY A 339 21.21 9.85 -8.87
C GLY A 339 22.59 10.51 -8.94
N GLN A 340 22.78 11.62 -8.24
CA GLN A 340 24.06 12.31 -8.10
C GLN A 340 25.01 11.68 -7.08
N ARG A 341 24.58 10.61 -6.38
CA ARG A 341 25.36 9.95 -5.33
C ARG A 341 25.77 10.89 -4.19
N ILE A 342 24.95 11.90 -3.89
CA ILE A 342 25.21 12.85 -2.79
C ILE A 342 25.16 12.10 -1.45
N ILE A 343 24.06 11.39 -1.21
CA ILE A 343 23.82 10.57 -0.03
C ILE A 343 22.97 9.37 -0.43
N GLN A 344 23.05 8.27 0.33
CA GLN A 344 22.17 7.13 0.12
C GLN A 344 20.75 7.47 0.58
N VAL A 345 19.77 7.32 -0.31
CA VAL A 345 18.38 7.70 -0.04
C VAL A 345 17.50 6.45 0.04
N LEU A 346 16.82 6.27 1.16
CA LEU A 346 15.82 5.22 1.39
C LEU A 346 14.46 5.63 0.83
N HIS A 347 13.80 4.66 0.19
CA HIS A 347 12.43 4.79 -0.29
C HIS A 347 11.44 4.52 0.87
N PRO A 348 10.29 5.23 0.96
CA PRO A 348 9.30 5.07 2.05
C PRO A 348 8.85 3.62 2.29
N GLN A 349 8.65 2.85 1.22
CA GLN A 349 8.36 1.41 1.27
C GLN A 349 9.28 0.57 2.19
N THR A 350 10.52 1.01 2.44
CA THR A 350 11.35 0.35 3.45
C THR A 350 10.74 0.50 4.83
N LEU A 351 10.32 1.70 5.22
CA LEU A 351 9.67 1.97 6.51
C LEU A 351 8.38 1.15 6.64
N ASP A 352 7.52 1.16 5.62
CA ASP A 352 6.27 0.38 5.60
C ASP A 352 6.53 -1.11 5.88
N ARG A 353 7.59 -1.66 5.28
CA ARG A 353 7.98 -3.08 5.42
C ARG A 353 8.43 -3.44 6.84
N PHE A 354 9.03 -2.48 7.54
CA PHE A 354 9.47 -2.65 8.93
C PHE A 354 8.40 -2.18 9.94
N GLY A 355 7.27 -1.64 9.48
CA GLY A 355 6.22 -1.09 10.35
C GLY A 355 6.63 0.22 11.03
N CYS A 356 7.48 1.02 10.39
CA CYS A 356 7.97 2.30 10.91
C CYS A 356 7.12 3.45 10.36
N HIS A 357 6.75 4.40 11.21
CA HIS A 357 6.01 5.60 10.82
C HIS A 357 6.87 6.88 10.86
N SER A 358 8.01 6.81 11.55
CA SER A 358 9.00 7.88 11.65
C SER A 358 10.40 7.41 11.25
N VAL A 359 11.34 8.37 11.16
CA VAL A 359 12.77 8.05 10.94
C VAL A 359 13.36 7.42 12.20
N GLU A 360 12.93 7.90 13.37
CA GLU A 360 13.32 7.44 14.69
C GLU A 360 12.95 5.96 14.89
N ASP A 361 11.71 5.57 14.53
CA ASP A 361 11.28 4.17 14.59
C ASP A 361 12.19 3.27 13.75
N PHE A 362 12.61 3.78 12.58
CA PHE A 362 13.46 3.04 11.68
C PHE A 362 14.91 2.94 12.19
N GLU A 363 15.42 3.98 12.85
CA GLU A 363 16.72 3.93 13.53
C GLU A 363 16.73 2.85 14.63
N ASP A 364 15.70 2.82 15.49
CA ASP A 364 15.54 1.81 16.54
C ASP A 364 15.44 0.39 15.95
N VAL A 365 14.64 0.23 14.88
CA VAL A 365 14.53 -1.03 14.13
C VAL A 365 15.88 -1.45 13.55
N LEU A 366 16.63 -0.53 12.96
CA LEU A 366 17.93 -0.81 12.35
C LEU A 366 18.96 -1.23 13.39
N GLU A 367 18.99 -0.57 14.55
CA GLU A 367 19.82 -0.96 15.69
C GLU A 367 19.49 -2.38 16.16
N ARG A 368 18.21 -2.68 16.35
CA ARG A 368 17.75 -4.01 16.75
C ARG A 368 18.11 -5.09 15.75
N VAL A 369 17.90 -4.84 14.45
CA VAL A 369 18.26 -5.80 13.40
C VAL A 369 19.76 -6.05 13.37
N ILE A 370 20.58 -5.00 13.51
CA ILE A 370 22.04 -5.13 13.56
C ILE A 370 22.47 -5.91 14.80
N ALA A 371 21.84 -5.67 15.97
CA ALA A 371 22.12 -6.42 17.19
C ALA A 371 21.80 -7.92 17.02
N ASN A 372 20.66 -8.25 16.41
CA ASN A 372 20.26 -9.63 16.12
C ASN A 372 21.17 -10.32 15.11
N ALA A 373 21.62 -9.60 14.07
CA ALA A 373 22.45 -10.15 13.01
C ALA A 373 23.92 -10.32 13.44
N ARG A 374 24.43 -9.46 14.34
CA ARG A 374 25.85 -9.41 14.73
C ARG A 374 26.45 -10.76 15.12
N PRO A 375 25.83 -11.60 15.97
CA PRO A 375 26.38 -12.92 16.29
C PRO A 375 26.59 -13.80 15.05
N ALA A 376 25.65 -13.75 14.11
CA ALA A 376 25.63 -14.60 12.91
C ALA A 376 26.55 -14.11 11.77
N VAL A 377 27.00 -12.85 11.79
CA VAL A 377 27.84 -12.27 10.71
C VAL A 377 29.20 -11.76 11.17
N SER A 378 29.48 -11.82 12.48
CA SER A 378 30.71 -11.30 13.12
C SER A 378 32.02 -11.86 12.52
N HIS A 379 32.02 -13.11 12.06
CA HIS A 379 33.18 -13.72 11.39
C HIS A 379 33.55 -13.05 10.05
N TRP A 380 32.61 -12.33 9.43
CA TRP A 380 32.82 -11.57 8.19
C TRP A 380 32.90 -10.05 8.44
N PHE A 381 32.41 -9.57 9.59
CA PHE A 381 32.35 -8.16 9.98
C PHE A 381 32.91 -7.94 11.38
N ARG A 382 34.19 -7.52 11.47
CA ARG A 382 34.81 -7.19 12.77
C ARG A 382 34.09 -6.04 13.50
N ASP A 383 33.58 -5.05 12.76
CA ASP A 383 32.89 -3.87 13.30
C ASP A 383 31.60 -3.58 12.51
N LEU A 384 30.53 -4.32 12.78
CA LEU A 384 29.20 -4.01 12.23
C LEU A 384 28.58 -2.82 12.98
N LYS A 385 28.63 -1.63 12.37
CA LYS A 385 28.12 -0.36 12.89
C LYS A 385 26.81 0.04 12.20
N VAL A 386 25.98 0.77 12.93
CA VAL A 386 24.74 1.36 12.42
C VAL A 386 25.10 2.66 11.68
N PRO A 387 24.69 2.85 10.41
CA PRO A 387 24.86 4.13 9.73
C PRO A 387 23.96 5.19 10.37
N GLN A 388 24.35 6.46 10.30
CA GLN A 388 23.60 7.58 10.89
C GLN A 388 22.63 8.18 9.87
N CYS A 389 21.40 8.50 10.29
CA CYS A 389 20.47 9.23 9.43
C CYS A 389 20.82 10.73 9.37
N ALA A 390 20.60 11.34 8.21
CA ALA A 390 20.68 12.77 7.98
C ALA A 390 19.31 13.30 7.51
N ALA A 391 18.92 14.47 8.00
CA ALA A 391 17.62 15.06 7.75
C ALA A 391 17.41 15.32 6.25
N PHE A 392 16.44 14.61 5.66
CA PHE A 392 16.14 14.73 4.24
C PHE A 392 15.72 16.15 3.85
N THR A 393 15.01 16.85 4.72
CA THR A 393 14.56 18.24 4.49
C THR A 393 15.73 19.19 4.26
N THR A 394 16.83 19.03 5.00
CA THR A 394 18.05 19.84 4.85
C THR A 394 18.77 19.54 3.54
N VAL A 395 18.92 18.25 3.21
CA VAL A 395 19.51 17.83 1.92
C VAL A 395 18.66 18.31 0.75
N LYS A 396 17.33 18.18 0.84
CA LYS A 396 16.36 18.63 -0.16
C LYS A 396 16.38 20.14 -0.37
N LYS A 397 16.53 20.95 0.69
CA LYS A 397 16.63 22.41 0.58
C LYS A 397 17.93 22.85 -0.11
N ALA A 398 19.03 22.15 0.16
CA ALA A 398 20.33 22.44 -0.45
C ALA A 398 20.42 21.93 -1.90
N TYR A 399 19.61 20.92 -2.27
CA TYR A 399 19.58 20.40 -3.62
C TYR A 399 18.93 21.40 -4.58
N VAL A 400 19.76 22.01 -5.42
CA VAL A 400 19.32 22.91 -6.48
C VAL A 400 19.59 22.28 -7.84
N GLU A 401 18.61 22.40 -8.72
CA GLU A 401 18.71 21.94 -10.11
C GLU A 401 19.69 22.82 -10.87
N ARG A 402 20.58 22.18 -11.64
CA ARG A 402 21.71 22.81 -12.29
C ARG A 402 21.87 22.25 -13.68
N THR A 403 21.92 23.12 -14.67
CA THR A 403 22.09 22.80 -16.08
C THR A 403 23.02 23.82 -16.72
N SER A 404 24.05 23.35 -17.41
CA SER A 404 25.01 24.19 -18.15
C SER A 404 25.57 23.45 -19.36
N ILE A 405 26.07 24.20 -20.35
CA ILE A 405 26.85 23.67 -21.47
C ILE A 405 28.34 23.76 -21.12
N VAL A 406 29.07 22.67 -21.33
CA VAL A 406 30.48 22.56 -20.93
C VAL A 406 31.42 22.42 -22.12
N ASP A 407 32.65 22.87 -21.93
CA ASP A 407 33.74 22.72 -22.90
C ASP A 407 34.21 21.25 -22.94
N GLU A 408 34.07 20.60 -24.10
CA GLU A 408 34.46 19.20 -24.30
C GLU A 408 35.96 18.95 -24.08
N LYS A 409 36.83 19.95 -24.28
CA LYS A 409 38.28 19.84 -24.06
C LYS A 409 38.61 19.77 -22.56
N LYS A 410 37.79 20.40 -21.71
CA LYS A 410 37.98 20.43 -20.24
C LYS A 410 37.22 19.32 -19.53
N ALA A 411 36.04 18.95 -20.05
CA ALA A 411 35.10 18.06 -19.38
C ALA A 411 35.34 16.56 -19.64
N LEU A 412 35.98 16.20 -20.75
CA LEU A 412 36.19 14.82 -21.17
C LEU A 412 37.69 14.47 -21.27
N ASP A 413 38.04 13.22 -20.97
CA ASP A 413 39.37 12.69 -21.26
C ASP A 413 39.60 12.51 -22.77
N LYS A 414 40.87 12.38 -23.19
CA LYS A 414 41.25 12.36 -24.62
C LYS A 414 40.54 11.28 -25.44
N GLU A 415 40.30 10.10 -24.87
CA GLU A 415 39.70 8.98 -25.58
C GLU A 415 38.18 9.18 -25.73
N THR A 416 37.50 9.49 -24.62
CA THR A 416 36.06 9.79 -24.61
C THR A 416 35.76 10.98 -25.51
N ARG A 417 36.59 12.04 -25.46
CA ARG A 417 36.45 13.22 -26.30
C ARG A 417 36.50 12.88 -27.80
N ARG A 418 37.41 11.99 -28.21
CA ARG A 418 37.50 11.56 -29.63
C ARG A 418 36.21 10.85 -30.08
N ALA A 419 35.75 9.88 -29.29
CA ALA A 419 34.50 9.15 -29.59
C ALA A 419 33.31 10.11 -29.66
N TRP A 420 33.25 11.06 -28.71
CA TRP A 420 32.24 12.10 -28.65
C TRP A 420 32.27 13.04 -29.85
N ILE A 421 33.44 13.54 -30.28
CA ILE A 421 33.54 14.44 -31.44
C ILE A 421 33.01 13.77 -32.71
N ALA A 422 33.36 12.50 -32.94
CA ALA A 422 32.84 11.74 -34.06
C ALA A 422 31.32 11.53 -33.95
N LEU A 423 30.82 11.25 -32.73
CA LEU A 423 29.40 11.01 -32.48
C LEU A 423 28.58 12.30 -32.64
N ARG A 424 29.00 13.40 -32.01
CA ARG A 424 28.41 14.74 -32.09
C ARG A 424 28.15 15.15 -33.53
N TRP A 425 29.13 14.95 -34.40
CA TRP A 425 29.00 15.23 -35.83
C TRP A 425 27.89 14.41 -36.50
N CYS A 426 27.85 13.11 -36.23
CA CYS A 426 26.80 12.23 -36.75
C CYS A 426 25.42 12.60 -36.18
N LEU A 427 25.35 12.93 -34.88
CA LEU A 427 24.12 13.31 -34.19
C LEU A 427 23.54 14.64 -34.71
N GLN A 428 24.37 15.64 -35.02
CA GLN A 428 23.90 16.92 -35.61
C GLN A 428 23.17 16.69 -36.92
N HIS A 429 23.74 15.84 -37.78
CA HIS A 429 23.13 15.47 -39.06
C HIS A 429 21.89 14.60 -38.89
N TYR A 430 21.92 13.67 -37.93
CA TYR A 430 20.78 12.82 -37.59
C TYR A 430 19.60 13.61 -37.01
N ALA A 431 19.86 14.54 -36.09
CA ALA A 431 18.84 15.43 -35.54
C ALA A 431 18.14 16.23 -36.65
N GLY A 432 18.92 16.79 -37.58
CA GLY A 432 18.36 17.46 -38.77
C GLY A 432 17.57 16.54 -39.70
N ALA A 433 17.82 15.23 -39.69
CA ALA A 433 17.01 14.25 -40.41
C ALA A 433 15.69 13.92 -39.68
N CYS A 434 15.72 13.89 -38.34
CA CYS A 434 14.53 13.68 -37.52
C CYS A 434 13.50 14.82 -37.68
N VAL A 435 13.96 16.07 -37.73
CA VAL A 435 13.12 17.29 -37.84
C VAL A 435 12.33 17.36 -39.15
N GLY A 436 12.80 16.74 -40.24
CA GLY A 436 12.04 16.69 -41.50
C GLY A 436 12.89 16.50 -42.75
N ALA A 437 13.44 15.30 -42.93
CA ALA A 437 14.17 15.00 -44.16
C ALA A 437 13.28 14.60 -45.35
N GLU A 438 13.58 15.15 -46.53
CA GLU A 438 13.08 14.66 -47.81
C GLU A 438 13.96 13.49 -48.28
N ARG A 439 13.39 12.47 -48.94
CA ARG A 439 14.17 11.41 -49.58
C ARG A 439 14.40 11.73 -51.05
N TRP A 440 15.63 11.55 -51.52
CA TRP A 440 15.92 11.51 -52.96
C TRP A 440 15.41 10.19 -53.56
N ASN A 441 15.25 10.16 -54.89
CA ASN A 441 14.79 8.97 -55.62
C ASN A 441 15.73 7.75 -55.49
N ASP A 442 16.99 7.98 -55.08
CA ASP A 442 17.99 6.94 -54.80
C ASP A 442 17.92 6.41 -53.35
N GLY A 443 16.98 6.90 -52.54
CA GLY A 443 16.80 6.50 -51.14
C GLY A 443 17.69 7.22 -50.14
N THR A 444 18.50 8.19 -50.56
CA THR A 444 19.32 9.02 -49.67
C THR A 444 18.48 10.10 -48.98
N VAL A 445 18.85 10.43 -47.73
CA VAL A 445 18.10 11.35 -46.86
C VAL A 445 18.66 12.76 -46.98
N ARG A 446 17.83 13.73 -47.39
CA ARG A 446 18.18 15.16 -47.48
C ARG A 446 17.96 15.84 -46.13
N HIS A 447 19.03 16.32 -45.52
CA HIS A 447 18.97 17.03 -44.23
C HIS A 447 18.34 18.42 -44.37
N SER A 448 17.51 18.81 -43.39
CA SER A 448 17.03 20.19 -43.27
C SER A 448 18.21 21.18 -43.13
N LYS A 449 17.99 22.42 -43.57
CA LYS A 449 18.91 23.54 -43.32
C LYS A 449 18.89 23.98 -41.85
N ASP A 450 17.78 23.75 -41.16
CA ASP A 450 17.58 24.09 -39.76
C ASP A 450 18.13 22.96 -38.89
N ARG A 451 19.42 23.03 -38.57
CA ARG A 451 20.13 22.00 -37.78
C ARG A 451 20.30 22.46 -36.35
N LEU A 452 19.99 21.57 -35.41
CA LEU A 452 20.32 21.76 -33.99
C LEU A 452 21.80 21.46 -33.77
N ASP A 453 22.49 22.36 -33.09
CA ASP A 453 23.85 22.10 -32.63
C ASP A 453 23.83 21.10 -31.47
N VAL A 454 24.46 19.94 -31.66
CA VAL A 454 24.60 18.95 -30.58
C VAL A 454 25.79 19.34 -29.72
N LEU A 455 25.54 19.57 -28.43
CA LEU A 455 26.52 20.09 -27.48
C LEU A 455 26.68 19.15 -26.29
N LEU A 456 27.83 19.27 -25.61
CA LEU A 456 28.06 18.57 -24.35
C LEU A 456 27.50 19.40 -23.21
N GLY A 457 26.54 18.83 -22.48
CA GLY A 457 25.93 19.45 -21.31
C GLY A 457 26.41 18.84 -20.00
N GLU A 458 26.22 19.58 -18.91
CA GLU A 458 26.29 19.07 -17.54
C GLU A 458 24.98 19.46 -16.84
N SER A 459 24.14 18.47 -16.60
CA SER A 459 22.89 18.62 -15.85
C SER A 459 22.78 17.60 -14.73
N ASN A 460 22.08 18.00 -13.68
CA ASN A 460 21.92 17.24 -12.47
C ASN A 460 20.50 16.61 -12.36
N THR A 461 19.60 16.97 -13.29
CA THR A 461 18.21 16.49 -13.41
C THR A 461 17.88 15.88 -14.77
N SER A 462 18.55 16.31 -15.85
CA SER A 462 18.18 15.93 -17.22
C SER A 462 19.28 15.12 -17.92
N GLU A 463 18.89 14.13 -18.69
CA GLU A 463 19.82 13.30 -19.49
C GLU A 463 20.17 13.95 -20.83
N ALA A 464 19.21 14.66 -21.41
CA ALA A 464 19.36 15.55 -22.56
C ALA A 464 18.37 16.71 -22.43
N TRP A 465 18.59 17.80 -23.16
CA TRP A 465 17.66 18.92 -23.26
C TRP A 465 17.89 19.74 -24.53
N THR A 466 16.90 20.50 -24.98
CA THR A 466 16.96 21.34 -26.18
C THR A 466 16.13 22.60 -26.00
N ASP A 467 16.47 23.68 -26.71
CA ASP A 467 15.58 24.84 -26.87
C ASP A 467 14.61 24.69 -28.05
N GLY A 468 14.64 23.53 -28.72
CA GLY A 468 13.82 23.18 -29.88
C GLY A 468 14.18 23.94 -31.17
N LYS A 469 15.21 24.79 -31.15
CA LYS A 469 15.52 25.69 -32.28
C LYS A 469 16.99 25.78 -32.63
N THR A 470 17.87 25.93 -31.64
CA THR A 470 19.30 26.22 -31.86
C THR A 470 20.21 25.08 -31.41
N TYR A 471 19.91 24.40 -30.30
CA TYR A 471 20.82 23.40 -29.75
C TYR A 471 20.12 22.22 -29.10
N LEU A 472 20.85 21.12 -28.98
CA LEU A 472 20.49 19.93 -28.22
C LEU A 472 21.71 19.52 -27.39
N ALA A 473 21.57 19.45 -26.07
CA ALA A 473 22.65 19.08 -25.16
C ALA A 473 22.47 17.64 -24.68
N ILE A 474 23.56 16.88 -24.65
CA ILE A 474 23.61 15.54 -24.04
C ILE A 474 24.44 15.62 -22.76
N ASN A 475 23.91 15.07 -21.67
CA ASN A 475 24.56 15.15 -20.37
C ASN A 475 25.87 14.34 -20.31
N ARG A 476 26.93 14.96 -19.80
CA ARG A 476 28.30 14.44 -19.71
C ARG A 476 28.40 13.04 -19.11
N PRO A 477 27.72 12.67 -17.99
CA PRO A 477 27.80 11.32 -17.43
C PRO A 477 27.34 10.22 -18.39
N ILE A 478 26.50 10.53 -19.37
CA ILE A 478 26.07 9.58 -20.41
C ILE A 478 27.17 9.44 -21.45
N VAL A 479 27.72 10.55 -21.93
CA VAL A 479 28.83 10.58 -22.89
C VAL A 479 30.06 9.85 -22.36
N GLN A 480 30.35 9.95 -21.07
CA GLN A 480 31.46 9.22 -20.42
C GLN A 480 31.34 7.69 -20.52
N ARG A 481 30.12 7.15 -20.68
CA ARG A 481 29.89 5.70 -20.87
C ARG A 481 30.36 5.20 -22.23
N LEU A 482 30.66 6.09 -23.20
CA LEU A 482 31.24 5.71 -24.49
C LEU A 482 32.58 4.99 -24.34
N LYS A 483 33.30 5.22 -23.24
CA LYS A 483 34.57 4.56 -22.96
C LYS A 483 34.40 3.08 -22.60
N SER A 484 33.37 2.73 -21.83
CA SER A 484 33.13 1.33 -21.41
C SER A 484 32.28 0.58 -22.42
N ASP A 485 31.18 1.19 -22.86
CA ASP A 485 30.14 0.55 -23.66
C ASP A 485 29.77 1.43 -24.88
N PRO A 486 30.69 1.60 -25.85
CA PRO A 486 30.55 2.55 -26.94
C PRO A 486 29.25 2.37 -27.73
N MET A 487 28.95 1.15 -28.18
CA MET A 487 27.78 0.92 -29.05
C MET A 487 26.45 1.09 -28.31
N LYS A 488 26.34 0.51 -27.11
CA LYS A 488 25.14 0.61 -26.28
C LYS A 488 24.86 2.07 -25.91
N THR A 489 25.91 2.82 -25.57
CA THR A 489 25.81 4.24 -25.22
C THR A 489 25.45 5.08 -26.44
N ALA A 490 26.07 4.85 -27.61
CA ALA A 490 25.71 5.57 -28.83
C ALA A 490 24.26 5.34 -29.22
N ALA A 491 23.79 4.08 -29.23
CA ALA A 491 22.39 3.74 -29.50
C ALA A 491 21.42 4.46 -28.55
N TYR A 492 21.78 4.51 -27.26
CA TYR A 492 21.02 5.25 -26.26
C TYR A 492 20.95 6.75 -26.56
N ILE A 493 22.09 7.37 -26.90
CA ILE A 493 22.15 8.80 -27.24
C ILE A 493 21.36 9.10 -28.52
N PHE A 494 21.34 8.22 -29.51
CA PHE A 494 20.45 8.38 -30.68
C PHE A 494 18.97 8.41 -30.27
N GLY A 495 18.56 7.54 -29.35
CA GLY A 495 17.20 7.57 -28.77
C GLY A 495 16.91 8.86 -28.00
N LEU A 496 17.88 9.40 -27.24
CA LEU A 496 17.74 10.70 -26.61
C LEU A 496 17.57 11.82 -27.64
N VAL A 497 18.29 11.77 -28.76
CA VAL A 497 18.11 12.77 -29.83
C VAL A 497 16.71 12.69 -30.45
N GLU A 498 16.17 11.48 -30.66
CA GLU A 498 14.78 11.32 -31.12
C GLU A 498 13.77 11.89 -30.10
N HIS A 499 14.02 11.69 -28.80
CA HIS A 499 13.22 12.24 -27.71
C HIS A 499 13.23 13.77 -27.71
N GLU A 500 14.42 14.37 -27.71
CA GLU A 500 14.56 15.83 -27.69
C GLU A 500 13.97 16.49 -28.93
N VAL A 501 14.12 15.87 -30.12
CA VAL A 501 13.54 16.39 -31.36
C VAL A 501 11.99 16.27 -31.38
N ALA A 502 11.41 15.35 -30.60
CA ALA A 502 9.95 15.22 -30.51
C ALA A 502 9.28 16.35 -29.72
N HIS A 503 10.06 17.12 -28.94
CA HIS A 503 9.58 18.32 -28.26
C HIS A 503 9.33 19.46 -29.26
N GLN A 504 8.22 20.17 -29.08
CA GLN A 504 7.90 21.38 -29.83
C GLN A 504 8.26 22.62 -29.01
N GLY A 505 9.55 22.94 -28.95
CA GLY A 505 10.07 24.09 -28.19
C GLY A 505 11.11 23.68 -27.16
N ASP A 506 11.24 24.48 -26.10
CA ASP A 506 12.20 24.26 -25.02
C ASP A 506 11.78 23.06 -24.17
N SER A 507 12.54 21.97 -24.23
CA SER A 507 12.20 20.73 -23.51
C SER A 507 12.29 20.86 -22.00
N MET A 508 12.96 21.91 -21.49
CA MET A 508 12.98 22.21 -20.05
C MET A 508 11.68 22.88 -19.57
N ALA A 509 10.82 23.35 -20.48
CA ALA A 509 9.56 24.03 -20.18
C ALA A 509 8.31 23.23 -20.59
N CYS A 510 8.48 22.03 -21.16
CA CYS A 510 7.40 21.23 -21.74
C CYS A 510 7.32 19.82 -21.12
N GLY A 511 6.09 19.35 -20.87
CA GLY A 511 5.82 17.98 -20.40
C GLY A 511 5.66 16.96 -21.53
N HIS A 512 5.34 15.71 -21.19
CA HIS A 512 5.06 14.64 -22.14
C HIS A 512 3.55 14.38 -22.26
N ASP A 513 2.89 15.09 -23.17
CA ASP A 513 1.50 14.86 -23.52
C ASP A 513 1.33 13.71 -24.55
N GLU A 514 0.10 13.31 -24.85
CA GLU A 514 -0.19 12.27 -25.83
C GLU A 514 0.38 12.62 -27.22
N ALA A 515 0.29 13.90 -27.61
CA ALA A 515 0.84 14.38 -28.87
C ALA A 515 2.37 14.23 -28.94
N PHE A 516 3.08 14.47 -27.83
CA PHE A 516 4.52 14.19 -27.71
C PHE A 516 4.80 12.70 -27.89
N TYR A 517 4.09 11.82 -27.18
CA TYR A 517 4.32 10.39 -27.28
C TYR A 517 4.08 9.86 -28.70
N GLN A 518 3.06 10.37 -29.39
CA GLN A 518 2.80 10.02 -30.78
C GLN A 518 3.93 10.49 -31.71
N ARG A 519 4.39 11.75 -31.57
CA ARG A 519 5.54 12.26 -32.34
C ARG A 519 6.81 11.46 -32.09
N PHE A 520 7.12 11.17 -30.84
CA PHE A 520 8.29 10.39 -30.46
C PHE A 520 8.23 8.98 -31.05
N HIS A 521 7.09 8.30 -30.91
CA HIS A 521 6.84 7.00 -31.50
C HIS A 521 7.03 7.00 -33.02
N ASP A 522 6.44 7.97 -33.71
CA ASP A 522 6.51 8.09 -35.17
C ASP A 522 7.93 8.39 -35.65
N ILE A 523 8.67 9.27 -34.96
CA ILE A 523 10.09 9.53 -35.23
C ILE A 523 10.90 8.25 -35.03
N SER A 524 10.75 7.56 -33.89
CA SER A 524 11.51 6.35 -33.58
C SER A 524 11.28 5.21 -34.57
N LEU A 525 10.04 5.02 -35.07
CA LEU A 525 9.75 4.03 -36.11
C LEU A 525 10.30 4.46 -37.47
N ARG A 526 10.01 5.69 -37.90
CA ARG A 526 10.43 6.23 -39.21
C ARG A 526 11.95 6.27 -39.35
N MET A 527 12.66 6.60 -38.27
CA MET A 527 14.11 6.81 -38.26
C MET A 527 14.89 5.56 -37.87
N ALA A 528 14.25 4.44 -37.51
CA ALA A 528 14.95 3.21 -37.12
C ALA A 528 16.01 2.73 -38.14
N PRO A 529 15.77 2.74 -39.47
CA PRO A 529 16.81 2.38 -40.45
C PRO A 529 17.95 3.39 -40.49
N GLU A 530 17.62 4.68 -40.43
CA GLU A 530 18.61 5.76 -40.46
C GLU A 530 19.47 5.79 -39.20
N ARG A 531 18.89 5.49 -38.04
CA ARG A 531 19.63 5.32 -36.78
C ARG A 531 20.75 4.30 -36.95
N GLN A 532 20.46 3.15 -37.57
CA GLN A 532 21.47 2.12 -37.82
C GLN A 532 22.55 2.59 -38.79
N ARG A 533 22.18 3.29 -39.87
CA ARG A 533 23.12 3.89 -40.83
C ARG A 533 24.04 4.92 -40.15
N PHE A 534 23.48 5.84 -39.37
CA PHE A 534 24.26 6.84 -38.64
C PHE A 534 25.15 6.25 -37.55
N MET A 535 24.70 5.20 -36.86
CA MET A 535 25.54 4.44 -35.95
C MET A 535 26.73 3.80 -36.67
N HIS A 536 26.53 3.27 -37.88
CA HIS A 536 27.60 2.74 -38.71
C HIS A 536 28.60 3.84 -39.14
N LYS A 537 28.10 4.97 -39.65
CA LYS A 537 28.92 6.15 -40.01
C LYS A 537 29.75 6.65 -38.84
N TRP A 538 29.16 6.72 -37.64
CA TRP A 538 29.87 7.07 -36.42
C TRP A 538 31.01 6.09 -36.13
N LEU A 539 30.73 4.78 -36.15
CA LEU A 539 31.73 3.76 -35.85
C LEU A 539 32.91 3.81 -36.84
N MET A 540 32.61 3.98 -38.13
CA MET A 540 33.62 4.20 -39.17
C MET A 540 34.46 5.45 -38.89
N LYS A 541 33.83 6.60 -38.64
CA LYS A 541 34.54 7.85 -38.35
C LYS A 541 35.42 7.76 -37.10
N TYR A 542 34.90 7.14 -36.04
CA TYR A 542 35.64 6.97 -34.79
C TYR A 542 36.87 6.07 -34.98
N THR A 543 36.71 4.92 -35.65
CA THR A 543 37.82 3.98 -35.90
C THR A 543 38.86 4.54 -36.87
N THR A 544 38.46 5.21 -37.95
CA THR A 544 39.40 5.90 -38.85
C THR A 544 40.21 6.97 -38.11
N SER A 545 39.60 7.70 -37.17
CA SER A 545 40.34 8.66 -36.35
C SER A 545 41.41 7.98 -35.49
N LEU A 546 41.17 6.75 -34.99
CA LEU A 546 42.16 5.98 -34.22
C LEU A 546 43.32 5.50 -35.09
N GLU A 547 43.05 5.10 -36.34
CA GLU A 547 44.07 4.69 -37.31
C GLU A 547 45.02 5.82 -37.67
N MET A 548 44.50 7.04 -37.88
CA MET A 548 45.29 8.22 -38.19
C MET A 548 46.28 8.61 -37.08
N GLU A 549 46.07 8.17 -35.85
CA GLU A 549 47.02 8.35 -34.73
C GLU A 549 47.99 7.18 -34.52
N GLY A 550 48.02 6.20 -35.43
CA GLY A 550 48.91 5.04 -35.32
C GLY A 550 48.54 4.08 -34.19
N LYS A 551 47.31 4.14 -33.65
CA LYS A 551 46.84 3.17 -32.65
C LYS A 551 46.53 1.84 -33.34
N ARG A 552 46.99 0.73 -32.74
CA ARG A 552 46.70 -0.63 -33.24
C ARG A 552 45.19 -0.89 -33.24
N ALA A 553 44.72 -1.65 -34.23
CA ALA A 553 43.34 -2.08 -34.41
C ALA A 553 42.91 -3.09 -33.32
N THR A 554 42.78 -2.63 -32.08
CA THR A 554 42.48 -3.45 -30.90
C THR A 554 41.45 -2.75 -30.02
N GLY A 555 40.43 -3.47 -29.53
CA GLY A 555 39.39 -2.96 -28.62
C GLY A 555 37.96 -3.24 -29.11
N ASN A 556 36.96 -2.98 -28.25
CA ASN A 556 35.56 -3.33 -28.51
C ASN A 556 35.00 -2.66 -29.78
N ALA A 557 35.28 -1.38 -30.01
CA ALA A 557 34.83 -0.66 -31.21
C ALA A 557 35.38 -1.27 -32.52
N TRP A 558 36.62 -1.75 -32.49
CA TRP A 558 37.26 -2.45 -33.61
C TRP A 558 36.68 -3.84 -33.84
N GLY A 559 36.41 -4.58 -32.76
CA GLY A 559 35.75 -5.88 -32.82
C GLY A 559 34.37 -5.79 -33.46
N GLU A 560 33.57 -4.80 -33.06
CA GLU A 560 32.24 -4.54 -33.63
C GLU A 560 32.32 -4.13 -35.10
N LEU A 561 33.21 -3.19 -35.47
CA LEU A 561 33.36 -2.81 -36.88
C LEU A 561 33.78 -4.01 -37.75
N HIS A 562 34.67 -4.86 -37.23
CA HIS A 562 35.10 -6.06 -37.92
C HIS A 562 33.97 -7.08 -38.08
N LEU A 563 33.10 -7.25 -37.06
CA LEU A 563 31.90 -8.08 -37.16
C LEU A 563 30.95 -7.54 -38.25
N VAL A 564 30.72 -6.23 -38.26
CA VAL A 564 29.88 -5.55 -39.25
C VAL A 564 30.42 -5.73 -40.68
N ARG A 565 31.72 -5.51 -40.92
CA ARG A 565 32.38 -5.74 -42.22
C ARG A 565 32.37 -7.23 -42.63
N ARG A 566 32.43 -8.16 -41.67
CA ARG A 566 32.40 -9.60 -41.93
C ARG A 566 31.04 -10.08 -42.43
N VAL A 567 29.95 -9.50 -41.89
CA VAL A 567 28.58 -9.79 -42.36
C VAL A 567 28.41 -9.37 -43.83
N GLY A 568 28.93 -8.20 -44.20
CA GLY A 568 28.89 -7.71 -45.58
C GLY A 568 29.69 -8.55 -46.56
N THR A 569 30.95 -8.83 -46.24
CA THR A 569 31.83 -9.69 -47.06
C THR A 569 31.31 -11.12 -47.20
N GLY A 570 30.63 -11.67 -46.19
CA GLY A 570 29.97 -12.98 -46.26
C GLY A 570 28.79 -13.04 -47.23
N ARG A 571 28.03 -11.95 -47.37
CA ARG A 571 26.91 -11.82 -48.32
C ARG A 571 27.39 -11.66 -49.75
N MET A 572 28.40 -10.80 -49.96
CA MET A 572 29.03 -10.62 -51.28
C MET A 572 29.61 -11.93 -51.81
N LYS A 573 30.25 -12.74 -50.95
CA LYS A 573 30.73 -14.09 -51.31
C LYS A 573 29.61 -15.06 -51.72
N ARG A 574 28.36 -14.78 -51.38
CA ARG A 574 27.16 -15.56 -51.75
C ARG A 574 26.36 -14.91 -52.89
N GLY A 575 26.92 -13.92 -53.59
CA GLY A 575 26.26 -13.22 -54.71
C GLY A 575 25.12 -12.29 -54.28
N LEU A 576 24.99 -11.98 -52.99
CA LEU A 576 24.02 -11.04 -52.46
C LEU A 576 24.66 -9.65 -52.36
N SER A 577 23.84 -8.60 -52.51
CA SER A 577 24.28 -7.24 -52.22
C SER A 577 24.78 -7.14 -50.77
N ASP A 578 25.75 -6.25 -50.56
CA ASP A 578 26.24 -5.94 -49.22
C ASP A 578 25.05 -5.57 -48.31
N ALA A 579 25.11 -5.99 -47.05
CA ALA A 579 24.08 -5.64 -46.08
C ALA A 579 24.13 -4.14 -45.74
N ILE A 580 25.30 -3.52 -45.90
CA ILE A 580 25.59 -2.15 -45.45
C ILE A 580 26.38 -1.47 -46.58
N GLU A 581 25.97 -0.26 -46.95
CA GLU A 581 26.62 0.55 -47.98
C GLU A 581 28.03 0.98 -47.54
N ASP A 582 28.99 1.05 -48.48
CA ASP A 582 30.32 1.57 -48.18
C ASP A 582 30.29 3.10 -48.06
N ASP A 583 30.07 3.57 -46.84
CA ASP A 583 29.99 4.99 -46.49
C ASP A 583 31.37 5.65 -46.29
N SER A 584 32.48 5.01 -46.63
CA SER A 584 33.82 5.56 -46.39
C SER A 584 34.08 6.89 -47.11
N ALA A 585 33.45 7.08 -48.28
CA ALA A 585 33.48 8.31 -49.05
C ALA A 585 32.38 9.32 -48.67
N ASP A 586 31.44 8.96 -47.78
CA ASP A 586 30.36 9.85 -47.36
C ASP A 586 30.94 11.12 -46.68
N PRO A 587 30.46 12.33 -47.00
CA PRO A 587 30.94 13.57 -46.40
C PRO A 587 30.89 13.59 -44.86
N ILE A 588 29.93 12.89 -44.25
CA ILE A 588 29.80 12.79 -42.79
C ILE A 588 31.00 12.02 -42.22
N VAL A 589 31.47 10.98 -42.91
CA VAL A 589 32.62 10.16 -42.48
C VAL A 589 33.94 10.85 -42.81
N SER A 590 34.09 11.38 -44.02
CA SER A 590 35.35 11.90 -44.55
C SER A 590 35.71 13.34 -44.11
N THR A 591 34.72 14.21 -43.84
CA THR A 591 34.98 15.62 -43.50
C THR A 591 35.51 15.77 -42.06
N PRO A 592 36.52 16.62 -41.80
CA PRO A 592 36.92 16.98 -40.44
C PRO A 592 35.76 17.59 -39.65
N VAL A 593 35.63 17.24 -38.36
CA VAL A 593 34.58 17.80 -37.50
C VAL A 593 34.96 19.23 -37.10
N PRO A 594 34.06 20.22 -37.25
CA PRO A 594 34.31 21.59 -36.79
C PRO A 594 34.59 21.68 -35.29
N GLU A 595 35.45 22.63 -34.89
CA GLU A 595 35.65 22.94 -33.47
C GLU A 595 34.36 23.48 -32.83
N GLN A 596 34.29 23.40 -31.50
CA GLN A 596 33.14 23.88 -30.74
C GLN A 596 33.01 25.41 -30.83
N ASP A 597 31.80 25.91 -31.11
CA ASP A 597 31.52 27.34 -31.11
C ASP A 597 31.42 27.87 -29.66
N MET A 598 32.51 28.47 -29.19
CA MET A 598 32.60 29.03 -27.84
C MET A 598 31.67 30.25 -27.63
N ALA A 599 31.31 30.97 -28.70
CA ALA A 599 30.40 32.11 -28.62
C ALA A 599 28.94 31.63 -28.49
N LEU A 600 28.56 30.56 -29.19
CA LEU A 600 27.26 29.90 -28.98
C LEU A 600 27.15 29.36 -27.55
N LEU A 601 28.18 28.67 -27.05
CA LEU A 601 28.24 28.17 -25.67
C LEU A 601 28.01 29.27 -24.63
N SER A 602 28.72 30.39 -24.79
CA SER A 602 28.63 31.52 -23.86
C SER A 602 27.23 32.14 -23.88
N ARG A 603 26.60 32.26 -25.06
CA ARG A 603 25.22 32.76 -25.19
C ARG A 603 24.20 31.84 -24.53
N ILE A 604 24.31 30.51 -24.75
CA ILE A 604 23.40 29.54 -24.14
C ILE A 604 23.54 29.58 -22.62
N ASN A 605 24.76 29.55 -22.09
CA ASN A 605 25.00 29.61 -20.65
C ASN A 605 24.53 30.91 -20.02
N ALA A 606 24.70 32.06 -20.69
CA ALA A 606 24.12 33.32 -20.23
C ALA A 606 22.60 33.24 -20.12
N GLY A 607 21.92 32.69 -21.14
CA GLY A 607 20.47 32.45 -21.09
C GLY A 607 20.04 31.47 -19.98
N LEU A 608 20.84 30.44 -19.69
CA LEU A 608 20.58 29.51 -18.57
C LEU A 608 20.76 30.20 -17.21
N ILE A 609 21.71 31.12 -17.08
CA ILE A 609 21.91 31.95 -15.89
C ILE A 609 20.74 32.90 -15.69
N ASP A 610 20.29 33.58 -16.76
CA ASP A 610 19.15 34.51 -16.72
C ASP A 610 17.85 33.78 -16.32
N LYS A 611 17.70 32.51 -16.74
CA LYS A 611 16.61 31.62 -16.31
C LYS A 611 16.77 31.05 -14.89
N GLY A 612 17.89 31.33 -14.21
CA GLY A 612 18.17 30.85 -12.85
C GLY A 612 18.59 29.37 -12.74
N VAL A 613 18.96 28.71 -13.84
CA VAL A 613 19.18 27.25 -13.92
C VAL A 613 20.65 26.84 -13.73
N CYS A 614 21.57 27.78 -13.46
CA CYS A 614 23.00 27.51 -13.28
C CYS A 614 23.60 28.03 -11.95
N PRO A 615 23.01 27.75 -10.77
CA PRO A 615 23.63 28.11 -9.49
C PRO A 615 24.89 27.28 -9.18
N PRO A 616 25.82 27.80 -8.36
CA PRO A 616 27.00 27.04 -7.91
C PRO A 616 26.59 25.83 -7.04
N PRO A 617 27.34 24.71 -7.07
CA PRO A 617 27.10 23.58 -6.16
C PRO A 617 27.18 24.01 -4.70
N PRO A 618 26.31 23.48 -3.82
CA PRO A 618 26.52 23.60 -2.39
C PRO A 618 27.73 22.77 -1.94
N ASP A 619 28.33 23.15 -0.81
CA ASP A 619 29.32 22.30 -0.14
C ASP A 619 28.60 21.14 0.56
N TRP A 620 28.54 19.99 -0.11
CA TRP A 620 27.85 18.81 0.38
C TRP A 620 28.43 18.25 1.70
N ASN A 621 29.71 18.45 1.98
CA ASN A 621 30.26 18.02 3.28
C ASN A 621 29.63 18.81 4.42
N ARG A 622 29.55 20.14 4.26
CA ARG A 622 28.91 21.02 5.23
C ARG A 622 27.42 20.77 5.35
N VAL A 623 26.74 20.55 4.22
CA VAL A 623 25.29 20.27 4.20
C VAL A 623 24.96 18.96 4.91
N ILE A 624 25.75 17.90 4.70
CA ILE A 624 25.51 16.60 5.34
C ILE A 624 25.76 16.68 6.84
N GLU A 625 26.81 17.37 7.29
CA GLU A 625 27.05 17.56 8.73
C GLU A 625 25.92 18.39 9.38
N GLN A 626 25.44 19.43 8.70
CA GLN A 626 24.26 20.18 9.16
C GLN A 626 23.02 19.27 9.21
N ALA A 627 22.79 18.46 8.17
CA ALA A 627 21.63 17.57 8.11
C ALA A 627 21.64 16.50 9.20
N LYS A 628 22.82 16.02 9.64
CA LYS A 628 22.93 15.16 10.83
C LYS A 628 22.54 15.88 12.11
N ALA A 629 23.06 17.10 12.30
CA ALA A 629 22.73 17.91 13.47
C ALA A 629 21.22 18.23 13.52
N ASP A 630 20.65 18.60 12.37
CA ASP A 630 19.21 18.84 12.22
C ASP A 630 18.40 17.57 12.51
N GLN A 631 18.88 16.39 12.10
CA GLN A 631 18.20 15.12 12.41
C GLN A 631 18.16 14.86 13.91
N VAL A 632 19.29 15.01 14.61
CA VAL A 632 19.36 14.86 16.07
C VAL A 632 18.42 15.83 16.76
N ALA A 633 18.43 17.11 16.36
CA ALA A 633 17.54 18.13 16.92
C ALA A 633 16.06 17.83 16.66
N ASN A 634 15.71 17.34 15.47
CA ASN A 634 14.33 16.94 15.16
C ASN A 634 13.87 15.77 16.04
N SER A 635 14.74 14.78 16.25
CA SER A 635 14.43 13.62 17.10
C SER A 635 14.32 14.00 18.58
N GLU A 636 15.14 14.92 19.08
CA GLU A 636 15.02 15.49 20.43
C GLU A 636 13.72 16.27 20.60
N GLN A 637 13.39 17.16 19.65
CA GLN A 637 12.16 17.93 19.67
C GLN A 637 10.91 17.03 19.62
N LEU A 638 10.95 15.94 18.85
CA LEU A 638 9.87 14.96 18.80
C LEU A 638 9.68 14.28 20.15
N LYS A 639 10.78 13.86 20.81
CA LYS A 639 10.74 13.28 22.16
C LYS A 639 10.15 14.25 23.18
N GLU A 640 10.57 15.51 23.16
CA GLU A 640 10.03 16.56 24.03
C GLU A 640 8.53 16.77 23.79
N ARG A 641 8.08 16.80 22.53
CA ARG A 641 6.66 16.95 22.20
C ARG A 641 5.83 15.78 22.69
N LEU A 642 6.30 14.54 22.49
CA LEU A 642 5.61 13.34 22.97
C LEU A 642 5.55 13.32 24.50
N GLN A 643 6.63 13.73 25.17
CA GLN A 643 6.65 13.87 26.62
C GLN A 643 5.67 14.95 27.10
N ALA A 644 5.67 16.12 26.48
CA ALA A 644 4.75 17.21 26.81
C ALA A 644 3.29 16.83 26.56
N GLN A 645 2.99 16.10 25.48
CA GLN A 645 1.65 15.56 25.22
C GLN A 645 1.22 14.60 26.32
N ARG A 646 2.11 13.70 26.75
CA ARG A 646 1.83 12.77 27.84
C ARG A 646 1.65 13.49 29.17
N GLU A 647 2.45 14.51 29.46
CA GLU A 647 2.30 15.35 30.65
C GLU A 647 1.00 16.15 30.62
N ALA A 648 0.61 16.71 29.47
CA ALA A 648 -0.65 17.41 29.29
C ALA A 648 -1.85 16.48 29.48
N GLN A 649 -1.82 15.28 28.88
CA GLN A 649 -2.84 14.26 29.05
C GLN A 649 -2.94 13.84 30.53
N ASN A 650 -1.81 13.59 31.19
CA ASN A 650 -1.80 13.29 32.63
C ASN A 650 -2.35 14.44 33.48
N ALA A 651 -2.06 15.70 33.12
CA ALA A 651 -2.56 16.88 33.83
C ALA A 651 -4.07 17.08 33.61
N GLU A 652 -4.57 16.78 32.42
CA GLU A 652 -6.00 16.77 32.10
C GLU A 652 -6.74 15.70 32.91
N TYR A 653 -6.21 14.48 32.97
CA TYR A 653 -6.72 13.43 33.86
C TYR A 653 -6.74 13.88 35.32
N ALA A 654 -5.64 14.46 35.83
CA ALA A 654 -5.58 14.96 37.21
C ALA A 654 -6.54 16.14 37.49
N ALA A 655 -6.77 17.01 36.51
CA ALA A 655 -7.72 18.11 36.63
C ALA A 655 -9.17 17.61 36.65
N LEU A 656 -9.48 16.61 35.82
CA LEU A 656 -10.77 15.93 35.82
C LEU A 656 -11.02 15.24 37.15
N GLU A 657 -10.06 14.48 37.70
CA GLU A 657 -10.16 13.89 39.05
C GLU A 657 -10.50 14.93 40.13
N LEU A 658 -9.86 16.11 40.08
CA LEU A 658 -10.16 17.19 41.02
C LEU A 658 -11.57 17.77 40.84
N GLN A 659 -12.08 17.85 39.60
CA GLN A 659 -13.45 18.30 39.34
C GLN A 659 -14.48 17.29 39.81
N ILE A 660 -14.23 15.99 39.61
CA ILE A 660 -15.04 14.90 40.13
C ILE A 660 -15.13 15.02 41.65
N GLU A 661 -14.01 15.15 42.37
CA GLU A 661 -14.03 15.32 43.83
C GLU A 661 -14.81 16.55 44.30
N LYS A 662 -14.76 17.66 43.54
CA LYS A 662 -15.54 18.87 43.83
C LYS A 662 -17.03 18.73 43.52
N ALA A 663 -17.41 17.84 42.60
CA ALA A 663 -18.78 17.59 42.20
C ALA A 663 -19.53 16.66 43.16
N LYS A 664 -18.83 15.79 43.90
CA LYS A 664 -19.45 14.86 44.87
C LYS A 664 -20.41 15.51 45.86
N PRO A 665 -20.08 16.66 46.52
CA PRO A 665 -21.02 17.33 47.43
C PRO A 665 -22.28 17.86 46.72
N GLU A 666 -22.15 18.26 45.46
CA GLU A 666 -23.28 18.78 44.68
C GLU A 666 -24.20 17.66 44.21
N VAL A 667 -23.66 16.49 43.87
CA VAL A 667 -24.45 15.27 43.62
C VAL A 667 -25.29 14.91 44.85
N ALA A 668 -24.69 14.93 46.05
CA ALA A 668 -25.42 14.68 47.29
C ALA A 668 -26.55 15.71 47.53
N ARG A 669 -26.32 16.98 47.20
CA ARG A 669 -27.34 18.04 47.25
C ARG A 669 -28.48 17.77 46.25
N ILE A 670 -28.15 17.36 45.03
CA ILE A 670 -29.12 17.04 43.98
C ILE A 670 -29.99 15.86 44.43
N LEU A 671 -29.41 14.78 44.95
CA LEU A 671 -30.16 13.61 45.37
C LEU A 671 -30.93 13.78 46.70
N ASP A 672 -30.74 14.90 47.40
CA ASP A 672 -31.30 15.18 48.74
C ASP A 672 -30.92 14.08 49.76
N MET A 673 -29.66 13.63 49.71
CA MET A 673 -29.13 12.55 50.54
C MET A 673 -27.81 12.97 51.20
N PRO A 674 -27.52 12.52 52.44
CA PRO A 674 -26.19 12.66 53.01
C PRO A 674 -25.14 11.96 52.15
N LEU A 675 -23.98 12.60 51.96
CA LEU A 675 -22.91 12.06 51.11
C LEU A 675 -22.38 10.69 51.56
N ALA A 676 -22.54 10.34 52.84
CA ALA A 676 -22.16 9.05 53.40
C ALA A 676 -23.18 7.93 53.10
N ASP A 677 -24.38 8.28 52.66
CA ASP A 677 -25.48 7.35 52.35
C ASP A 677 -25.55 7.02 50.85
N ILE A 678 -24.65 7.61 50.04
CA ILE A 678 -24.50 7.34 48.60
C ILE A 678 -23.33 6.37 48.44
N PRO A 679 -23.52 5.20 47.79
CA PRO A 679 -22.42 4.27 47.52
C PRO A 679 -21.26 4.95 46.79
N ALA A 680 -20.01 4.63 47.14
CA ALA A 680 -18.83 5.28 46.60
C ALA A 680 -18.70 5.11 45.08
N GLY A 681 -19.09 3.94 44.54
CA GLY A 681 -19.14 3.68 43.10
C GLY A 681 -20.13 4.61 42.37
N ALA A 682 -21.37 4.68 42.87
CA ALA A 682 -22.41 5.57 42.34
C ALA A 682 -22.03 7.05 42.47
N LEU A 683 -21.45 7.43 43.61
CA LEU A 683 -21.00 8.80 43.88
C LEU A 683 -19.89 9.22 42.91
N ASN A 684 -18.93 8.34 42.60
CA ASN A 684 -17.87 8.61 41.62
C ASN A 684 -18.44 8.77 40.20
N TYR A 685 -19.33 7.88 39.77
CA TYR A 685 -19.95 7.94 38.44
C TYR A 685 -20.80 9.21 38.26
N LEU A 686 -21.68 9.51 39.21
CA LEU A 686 -22.53 10.70 39.14
C LEU A 686 -21.71 11.99 39.27
N ALA A 687 -20.66 12.00 40.09
CA ALA A 687 -19.76 13.14 40.16
C ALA A 687 -18.94 13.34 38.87
N HIS A 688 -18.59 12.26 38.18
CA HIS A 688 -18.01 12.31 36.83
C HIS A 688 -19.00 12.89 35.81
N LEU A 689 -20.25 12.43 35.80
CA LEU A 689 -21.29 12.96 34.92
C LEU A 689 -21.49 14.47 35.13
N LEU A 690 -21.57 14.91 36.39
CA LEU A 690 -21.73 16.32 36.73
C LEU A 690 -20.47 17.15 36.39
N ALA A 691 -19.28 16.60 36.62
CA ALA A 691 -18.00 17.27 36.29
C ALA A 691 -17.79 17.42 34.76
N THR A 692 -18.37 16.52 33.96
CA THR A 692 -18.27 16.51 32.49
C THR A 692 -19.42 17.25 31.80
N GLY A 693 -20.30 17.90 32.57
CA GLY A 693 -21.31 18.82 32.05
C GLY A 693 -22.75 18.30 32.08
N GLY A 694 -23.01 17.17 32.73
CA GLY A 694 -24.36 16.67 32.97
C GLY A 694 -25.17 17.60 33.86
N ASP A 695 -26.50 17.55 33.73
CA ASP A 695 -27.40 18.43 34.48
C ASP A 695 -28.09 17.74 35.67
N GLU A 696 -28.78 18.54 36.49
CA GLU A 696 -29.45 18.04 37.70
C GLU A 696 -30.52 16.98 37.38
N GLN A 697 -31.14 17.03 36.20
CA GLN A 697 -32.20 16.10 35.82
C GLN A 697 -31.62 14.77 35.32
N GLU A 698 -30.49 14.80 34.63
CA GLU A 698 -29.72 13.61 34.26
C GLU A 698 -29.21 12.87 35.50
N ILE A 699 -28.66 13.57 36.49
CA ILE A 699 -28.19 12.95 37.75
C ILE A 699 -29.32 12.23 38.49
N ARG A 700 -30.51 12.84 38.57
CA ARG A 700 -31.68 12.21 39.20
C ARG A 700 -32.19 11.01 38.40
N THR A 701 -32.17 11.11 37.08
CA THR A 701 -32.61 10.02 36.18
C THR A 701 -31.69 8.82 36.29
N GLU A 702 -30.37 9.03 36.23
CA GLU A 702 -29.36 7.97 36.38
C GLU A 702 -29.44 7.33 37.77
N TRP A 703 -29.64 8.13 38.83
CA TRP A 703 -29.84 7.61 40.18
C TRP A 703 -31.10 6.72 40.28
N GLU A 704 -32.24 7.17 39.75
CA GLU A 704 -33.49 6.41 39.77
C GLU A 704 -33.46 5.15 38.88
N CYS A 705 -32.73 5.20 37.76
CA CYS A 705 -32.64 4.11 36.81
C CYS A 705 -31.60 3.04 37.17
N GLN A 706 -30.44 3.43 37.71
CA GLN A 706 -29.31 2.51 37.91
C GLN A 706 -28.97 2.23 39.38
N PHE A 707 -29.28 3.16 40.30
CA PHE A 707 -28.76 3.09 41.69
C PHE A 707 -29.85 3.14 42.79
N GLY A 708 -31.13 3.25 42.40
CA GLY A 708 -32.27 3.37 43.31
C GLY A 708 -32.76 2.07 43.98
N GLN A 709 -32.04 0.95 43.82
CA GLN A 709 -32.38 -0.35 44.44
C GLN A 709 -31.40 -0.74 45.57
N PRO A 710 -31.84 -1.49 46.60
CA PRO A 710 -31.13 -1.59 47.88
C PRO A 710 -29.83 -2.44 47.90
N ASP A 711 -29.46 -3.11 46.80
CA ASP A 711 -28.37 -4.08 46.74
C ASP A 711 -27.24 -3.63 45.79
N PHE A 712 -26.70 -2.43 45.98
CA PHE A 712 -25.52 -1.95 45.22
C PHE A 712 -24.23 -2.23 45.99
N ASP A 713 -23.31 -2.99 45.37
CA ASP A 713 -22.03 -3.42 45.95
C ASP A 713 -20.90 -2.40 45.67
N ASP A 714 -20.08 -2.10 46.67
CA ASP A 714 -19.24 -0.91 46.76
C ASP A 714 -17.74 -1.26 46.51
N ASP A 715 -17.33 -1.48 45.24
CA ASP A 715 -15.91 -1.68 44.88
C ASP A 715 -15.39 -0.56 43.94
N PRO A 716 -14.41 0.28 44.32
CA PRO A 716 -14.04 1.51 43.60
C PRO A 716 -12.93 1.35 42.54
N TYR A 717 -12.56 0.13 42.12
CA TYR A 717 -11.41 -0.11 41.23
C TYR A 717 -11.71 -0.84 39.92
N ASP A 718 -12.91 -0.68 39.36
CA ASP A 718 -13.24 -1.25 38.04
C ASP A 718 -13.95 -0.23 37.15
N TYR A 719 -13.26 0.85 36.79
CA TYR A 719 -13.70 1.74 35.71
C TYR A 719 -12.65 1.73 34.58
N PHE A 720 -13.13 1.39 33.38
CA PHE A 720 -12.44 1.00 32.16
C PHE A 720 -12.06 -0.48 32.02
N THR A 721 -13.06 -1.29 31.68
CA THR A 721 -12.83 -2.52 30.91
C THR A 721 -12.27 -2.19 29.52
N GLU A 722 -11.55 -3.12 28.86
CA GLU A 722 -11.11 -2.97 27.45
C GLU A 722 -12.29 -2.60 26.50
N GLU A 723 -13.52 -2.91 26.93
CA GLU A 723 -14.78 -2.59 26.27
C GLU A 723 -15.12 -1.09 26.31
N GLU A 724 -14.98 -0.42 27.46
CA GLU A 724 -15.32 1.01 27.59
C GLU A 724 -14.32 1.92 26.84
N LEU A 725 -13.04 1.51 26.80
CA LEU A 725 -12.02 2.12 25.94
C LEU A 725 -12.30 1.88 24.45
N ALA A 726 -12.86 0.71 24.09
CA ALA A 726 -13.27 0.40 22.73
C ALA A 726 -14.55 1.16 22.33
N GLU A 727 -15.48 1.42 23.26
CA GLU A 727 -16.68 2.21 23.03
C GLU A 727 -16.38 3.71 22.94
N GLU A 728 -15.40 4.22 23.68
CA GLU A 728 -14.93 5.61 23.54
C GLU A 728 -14.13 5.81 22.24
N GLN A 729 -13.30 4.82 21.87
CA GLN A 729 -12.65 4.76 20.56
C GLN A 729 -13.69 4.64 19.43
N ALA A 730 -14.72 3.82 19.59
CA ALA A 730 -15.80 3.66 18.62
C ALA A 730 -16.68 4.91 18.51
N ARG A 731 -16.95 5.62 19.62
CA ARG A 731 -17.63 6.93 19.59
C ARG A 731 -16.78 8.00 18.91
N SER A 732 -15.46 7.99 19.11
CA SER A 732 -14.53 8.89 18.42
C SER A 732 -14.40 8.56 16.92
N ASP A 733 -14.34 7.26 16.58
CA ASP A 733 -14.33 6.78 15.20
C ASP A 733 -15.67 7.02 14.50
N GLN A 734 -16.78 6.90 15.22
CA GLN A 734 -18.13 7.23 14.76
C GLN A 734 -18.31 8.74 14.59
N PHE A 735 -17.80 9.57 15.50
CA PHE A 735 -17.78 11.03 15.33
C PHE A 735 -16.91 11.46 14.14
N ASN A 736 -15.77 10.79 13.93
CA ASN A 736 -14.93 11.01 12.74
C ASN A 736 -15.59 10.49 11.46
N GLN A 737 -16.32 9.37 11.51
CA GLN A 737 -17.11 8.84 10.39
C GLN A 737 -18.33 9.70 10.09
N GLU A 738 -18.99 10.26 11.10
CA GLU A 738 -20.10 11.21 10.99
C GLU A 738 -19.61 12.57 10.49
N GLN A 739 -18.39 13.01 10.84
CA GLN A 739 -17.73 14.14 10.17
C GLN A 739 -17.40 13.82 8.70
N LEU A 740 -16.85 12.63 8.40
CA LEU A 740 -16.58 12.18 7.03
C LEU A 740 -17.86 11.98 6.21
N ALA A 741 -18.98 11.62 6.84
CA ALA A 741 -20.30 11.49 6.21
C ALA A 741 -21.01 12.84 6.07
N ALA A 742 -20.83 13.76 7.02
CA ALA A 742 -21.26 15.15 6.90
C ALA A 742 -20.48 15.90 5.80
N GLU A 743 -19.23 15.52 5.53
CA GLU A 743 -18.47 15.96 4.35
C GLU A 743 -18.97 15.34 3.03
N GLN A 744 -19.74 14.25 3.08
CA GLN A 744 -20.36 13.60 1.90
C GLN A 744 -21.74 14.17 1.53
N ASP A 745 -22.43 14.86 2.45
CA ASP A 745 -23.71 15.56 2.22
C ASP A 745 -23.54 17.09 2.04
N ASP A 746 -22.31 17.54 1.80
CA ASP A 746 -21.99 18.95 1.60
C ASP A 746 -22.25 19.37 0.15
N ASP A 747 -23.35 20.13 -0.07
CA ASP A 747 -23.64 20.75 -1.37
C ASP A 747 -22.41 21.57 -1.79
N PRO A 748 -21.70 21.18 -2.88
CA PRO A 748 -20.45 21.82 -3.29
C PRO A 748 -20.61 23.31 -3.59
N ARG A 749 -21.83 23.79 -3.84
CA ARG A 749 -22.15 25.22 -4.00
C ARG A 749 -21.83 26.05 -2.76
N ARG A 750 -21.73 25.45 -1.57
CA ARG A 750 -21.32 26.16 -0.34
C ARG A 750 -19.84 26.53 -0.32
N LYS A 751 -19.01 25.78 -1.05
CA LYS A 751 -17.55 25.96 -1.13
C LYS A 751 -17.10 26.70 -2.39
N LEU A 752 -17.97 26.81 -3.40
CA LEU A 752 -17.71 27.51 -4.67
C LEU A 752 -18.20 28.96 -4.65
N ALA A 753 -17.48 29.83 -5.35
CA ALA A 753 -18.01 31.16 -5.67
C ALA A 753 -19.28 31.04 -6.52
N LYS A 754 -20.20 32.01 -6.39
CA LYS A 754 -21.54 31.96 -7.01
C LYS A 754 -21.52 31.75 -8.53
N ASP A 755 -20.48 32.23 -9.20
CA ASP A 755 -20.33 32.14 -10.66
C ASP A 755 -20.19 30.69 -11.17
N TYR A 756 -19.79 29.75 -10.31
CA TYR A 756 -19.62 28.32 -10.65
C TYR A 756 -20.81 27.44 -10.26
N HIS A 757 -21.81 27.98 -9.55
CA HIS A 757 -22.94 27.18 -9.04
C HIS A 757 -23.76 26.55 -10.16
N GLY A 758 -23.85 27.24 -11.30
CA GLY A 758 -24.54 26.76 -12.51
C GLY A 758 -23.77 25.70 -13.29
N MET A 759 -22.49 25.48 -12.98
CA MET A 759 -21.64 24.47 -13.61
C MET A 759 -21.62 23.13 -12.84
N VAL A 760 -22.26 23.07 -11.67
CA VAL A 760 -22.41 21.87 -10.83
C VAL A 760 -23.69 21.13 -11.22
N GLU A 761 -23.56 19.86 -11.64
CA GLU A 761 -24.67 19.02 -12.04
C GLU A 761 -25.45 18.47 -10.82
N PRO A 762 -26.76 18.18 -10.96
CA PRO A 762 -27.55 17.60 -9.87
C PRO A 762 -26.99 16.25 -9.38
N GLY A 763 -26.72 16.15 -8.08
CA GLY A 763 -26.18 14.93 -7.44
C GLY A 763 -24.66 14.88 -7.32
N GLU A 764 -23.93 15.89 -7.78
CA GLU A 764 -22.49 15.99 -7.55
C GLU A 764 -22.17 16.45 -6.13
N THR A 765 -21.33 15.70 -5.42
CA THR A 765 -20.79 16.09 -4.11
C THR A 765 -19.43 16.76 -4.24
N TRP A 766 -19.00 17.52 -3.22
CA TRP A 766 -17.68 18.17 -3.22
C TRP A 766 -16.53 17.18 -3.45
N TRP A 767 -16.61 16.01 -2.81
CA TRP A 767 -15.63 14.93 -2.98
C TRP A 767 -15.58 14.39 -4.42
N MET A 768 -16.73 14.26 -5.10
CA MET A 768 -16.77 13.84 -6.50
C MET A 768 -16.11 14.87 -7.41
N LEU A 769 -16.34 16.16 -7.15
CA LEU A 769 -15.71 17.24 -7.90
C LEU A 769 -14.20 17.30 -7.68
N GLU A 770 -13.71 17.15 -6.44
CA GLU A 770 -12.28 17.09 -6.14
C GLU A 770 -11.60 15.88 -6.80
N ARG A 771 -12.23 14.71 -6.68
CA ARG A 771 -11.70 13.48 -7.29
C ARG A 771 -11.67 13.58 -8.81
N ASN A 772 -12.73 14.08 -9.43
CA ASN A 772 -12.83 14.19 -10.89
C ASN A 772 -11.91 15.31 -11.42
N ALA A 773 -11.76 16.43 -10.69
CA ALA A 773 -10.77 17.46 -11.00
C ALA A 773 -9.35 16.90 -10.95
N ALA A 774 -9.01 16.14 -9.89
CA ALA A 774 -7.70 15.50 -9.76
C ALA A 774 -7.47 14.44 -10.85
N ALA A 775 -8.47 13.64 -11.19
CA ALA A 775 -8.40 12.64 -12.26
C ALA A 775 -8.24 13.28 -13.65
N ALA A 776 -8.83 14.47 -13.85
CA ALA A 776 -8.69 15.27 -15.05
C ALA A 776 -7.43 16.19 -15.03
N GLY A 777 -6.60 16.10 -13.99
CA GLY A 777 -5.32 16.83 -13.90
C GLY A 777 -5.42 18.29 -13.43
N PHE A 778 -6.57 18.71 -12.89
CA PHE A 778 -6.78 20.05 -12.36
C PHE A 778 -6.45 20.13 -10.87
N TRP A 779 -5.72 21.18 -10.49
CA TRP A 779 -5.37 21.48 -9.10
C TRP A 779 -6.50 22.18 -8.32
N ARG A 780 -7.45 22.81 -9.03
CA ARG A 780 -8.61 23.52 -8.46
C ARG A 780 -9.89 23.03 -9.11
N VAL A 781 -10.92 22.81 -8.30
CA VAL A 781 -12.25 22.35 -8.76
C VAL A 781 -12.88 23.36 -9.71
N GLU A 782 -12.69 24.66 -9.47
CA GLU A 782 -13.20 25.74 -10.32
C GLU A 782 -12.65 25.65 -11.75
N SER A 783 -11.34 25.40 -11.89
CA SER A 783 -10.70 25.25 -13.21
C SER A 783 -11.18 23.99 -13.96
N TYR A 784 -11.50 22.93 -13.23
CA TYR A 784 -12.11 21.72 -13.79
C TYR A 784 -13.54 21.99 -14.27
N LEU A 785 -14.35 22.72 -13.49
CA LEU A 785 -15.72 23.08 -13.87
C LEU A 785 -15.76 23.98 -15.12
N GLU A 786 -14.86 24.97 -15.21
CA GLU A 786 -14.73 25.83 -16.39
C GLU A 786 -14.33 25.04 -17.64
N TRP A 787 -13.36 24.14 -17.50
CA TRP A 787 -12.92 23.28 -18.60
C TRP A 787 -14.03 22.33 -19.06
N ARG A 788 -14.69 21.66 -18.12
CA ARG A 788 -15.81 20.74 -18.42
C ARG A 788 -16.95 21.46 -19.13
N HIS A 789 -17.31 22.65 -18.64
CA HIS A 789 -18.37 23.45 -19.24
C HIS A 789 -17.98 24.00 -20.62
N ALA A 790 -16.71 24.34 -20.85
CA ALA A 790 -16.20 24.75 -22.16
C ALA A 790 -16.16 23.59 -23.19
N ASP A 791 -15.95 22.36 -22.72
CA ASP A 791 -15.97 21.15 -23.57
C ASP A 791 -17.40 20.71 -23.94
N GLN A 792 -18.34 20.83 -22.99
CA GLN A 792 -19.77 20.62 -23.22
C GLN A 792 -20.36 21.68 -24.18
N ALA A 793 -19.91 22.94 -24.10
CA ALA A 793 -20.34 23.99 -25.03
C ALA A 793 -19.76 23.87 -26.45
N ASN A 794 -18.78 22.99 -26.69
CA ASN A 794 -18.23 22.69 -28.01
C ASN A 794 -18.79 21.39 -28.62
N THR A 795 -19.67 20.68 -27.88
CA THR A 795 -20.29 19.42 -28.32
C THR A 795 -21.79 19.54 -28.64
N ASP A 796 -22.38 20.73 -28.45
CA ASP A 796 -23.64 21.20 -29.05
C ASP A 796 -23.36 22.19 -30.19
#